data_AF-M7THF0-F1
#
_entry.id   AF-M7THF0-F1
#
_cell.length_a   1.000
_cell.length_b   1.000
_cell.length_c   1.000
_cell.angle_alpha   90.00
_cell.angle_beta   90.00
_cell.angle_gamma   90.00
#
_symmetry.space_group_name_H-M   'P 1'
#
loop_
_entity.id
_entity.type
_entity.pdbx_description
1 polymer ?
#
loop_
_entity_poly.entity_id
_entity_poly.type
_entity_poly.pdbx_seq_one_letter_code
_entity_poly.pdbx_strand_id
1 'polypeptide(L)'
;MAQNNPSQSRNVPKYGAWSGNPQISGLTPLAPIFPKTQMDPADLVLRNRIEEFQREQFDGFTSRELADMDVITDRHLKDSTLNNPIMPLFQQQRWEIKPHQPDLTRDHMYPLIIDGVQRGDWSMHNPLVYEKMKPVLQLASRTITSMYTLPWFAALIFGKRVPIDPARIRSRDEVPDNLVSFLPYNITDYSFVQNRMKEVFEDLEETWNCKFGFMSPDEDPRGPEYPIDPEDTLPDSVYGLTVTNYQYMEYHEAENKKWQIYVWLAYSRLQSLFRNDLTTSERKLVEWAAAITLVHEIVHAINFVCPRVDGTSVENPDDENPPWFFDQEPLAEAGFSFEVALNGGTVRSFTTVRGMPYGHWFETVWPSVESQDLCGSKSITLMNPGPFDYQERFPIPASFYEDMQQREFWDYMVHRFGHKLFHYRSINHGVRLNFDIYKHNRTPIKFRDVSTIRIGPVSHQLGQNNEVLRERWESVHTIIGAQGEPEERKIAQSFGMSLLQSSKIENSFWTHEEAQRRGVAAIFEHLKKQSVSEEERLSDFTHLIGFIWTIVQNHKGKIDALSRSGQAAIPQIQIPSEERRRALLTWNRGTSIFVKQCSQQFPNASEGHKFQLSTLGLSLEILRLQLFSPNLQTETIKSGPDFMELALLLRLQDFFHKGDMIPCRDIVKRIREIDGCSLFANMCVVWMETTIYEGSETDLDRVKSLGVFEVMGTWWRELWEKSSGGEWEGMFRIWELVRVEAERRVMGAHHM
;
A
#
# COMPACT_ATOMS: atom_id res chain seq x y z
N MET A 1 -6.66 0.87 -33.85
CA MET A 1 -7.67 1.44 -32.93
C MET A 1 -8.68 0.34 -32.62
N ALA A 2 -8.54 -0.34 -31.49
CA ALA A 2 -9.47 -1.40 -31.09
C ALA A 2 -10.76 -0.76 -30.56
N GLN A 3 -11.91 -1.24 -31.05
CA GLN A 3 -13.23 -0.85 -30.57
C GLN A 3 -13.37 -1.28 -29.10
N ASN A 4 -13.47 -0.32 -28.18
CA ASN A 4 -13.81 -0.61 -26.78
C ASN A 4 -15.20 -1.24 -26.74
N ASN A 5 -15.26 -2.52 -26.34
CA ASN A 5 -16.51 -3.21 -26.06
C ASN A 5 -17.11 -2.59 -24.78
N PRO A 6 -18.30 -1.96 -24.82
CA PRO A 6 -18.83 -1.17 -23.70
C PRO A 6 -19.12 -1.98 -22.42
N SER A 7 -19.01 -3.31 -22.44
CA SER A 7 -19.14 -4.20 -21.28
C SER A 7 -17.83 -4.53 -20.57
N GLN A 8 -16.68 -4.22 -21.15
CA GLN A 8 -15.37 -4.65 -20.63
C GLN A 8 -14.82 -3.61 -19.63
N SER A 9 -14.39 -4.07 -18.46
CA SER A 9 -13.77 -3.20 -17.44
C SER A 9 -12.52 -2.51 -17.99
N ARG A 10 -12.32 -1.24 -17.64
CA ARG A 10 -11.15 -0.42 -18.02
C ARG A 10 -9.82 -1.04 -17.59
N ASN A 11 -9.85 -1.94 -16.61
CA ASN A 11 -8.67 -2.62 -16.09
C ASN A 11 -8.30 -3.89 -16.86
N VAL A 12 -9.17 -4.41 -17.73
CA VAL A 12 -8.86 -5.62 -18.53
C VAL A 12 -7.76 -5.38 -19.56
N PRO A 13 -7.80 -4.31 -20.37
CA PRO A 13 -6.69 -4.00 -21.27
C PRO A 13 -5.37 -3.76 -20.51
N LYS A 14 -5.47 -3.34 -19.24
CA LYS A 14 -4.33 -2.96 -18.42
C LYS A 14 -3.66 -4.14 -17.72
N TYR A 15 -4.44 -4.93 -16.99
CA TYR A 15 -3.97 -6.03 -16.12
C TYR A 15 -4.35 -7.41 -16.64
N GLY A 16 -4.94 -7.51 -17.84
CA GLY A 16 -5.40 -8.76 -18.41
C GLY A 16 -6.79 -9.18 -17.94
N ALA A 17 -7.37 -10.12 -18.69
CA ALA A 17 -8.70 -10.64 -18.43
C ALA A 17 -8.64 -11.82 -17.46
N TRP A 18 -9.63 -11.93 -16.57
CA TRP A 18 -9.72 -13.07 -15.68
C TRP A 18 -10.21 -14.30 -16.44
N SER A 19 -9.59 -15.47 -16.17
CA SER A 19 -9.93 -16.73 -16.84
C SER A 19 -11.40 -17.12 -16.67
N GLY A 20 -12.00 -16.79 -15.51
CA GLY A 20 -13.41 -17.03 -15.22
C GLY A 20 -14.38 -16.06 -15.90
N ASN A 21 -13.93 -14.87 -16.31
CA ASN A 21 -14.74 -13.90 -17.04
C ASN A 21 -13.84 -12.91 -17.83
N PRO A 22 -13.85 -12.96 -19.18
CA PRO A 22 -12.97 -12.14 -20.00
C PRO A 22 -13.33 -10.64 -20.01
N GLN A 23 -14.47 -10.26 -19.41
CA GLN A 23 -14.94 -8.88 -19.34
C GLN A 23 -14.40 -8.12 -18.11
N ILE A 24 -13.80 -8.81 -17.13
CA ILE A 24 -13.27 -8.19 -15.91
C ILE A 24 -11.82 -8.61 -15.67
N SER A 25 -11.05 -7.72 -15.03
CA SER A 25 -9.72 -8.09 -14.54
C SER A 25 -9.89 -8.63 -13.12
N GLY A 26 -9.41 -9.84 -12.88
CA GLY A 26 -9.47 -10.49 -11.57
C GLY A 26 -8.68 -9.74 -10.50
N LEU A 27 -7.78 -8.84 -10.92
CA LEU A 27 -6.98 -8.00 -10.05
C LEU A 27 -7.69 -6.67 -9.71
N THR A 28 -8.84 -6.34 -10.29
CA THR A 28 -9.50 -5.06 -9.97
C THR A 28 -9.99 -5.00 -8.53
N PRO A 29 -9.73 -3.92 -7.77
CA PRO A 29 -10.37 -3.70 -6.47
C PRO A 29 -11.89 -3.80 -6.59
N LEU A 30 -12.49 -4.72 -5.84
CA LEU A 30 -13.94 -4.86 -5.85
C LEU A 30 -14.58 -3.77 -4.99
N ALA A 31 -15.61 -3.12 -5.50
CA ALA A 31 -16.39 -2.15 -4.73
C ALA A 31 -16.93 -2.81 -3.45
N PRO A 32 -16.99 -2.11 -2.30
CA PRO A 32 -17.57 -2.67 -1.09
C PRO A 32 -19.04 -3.02 -1.32
N ILE A 33 -19.46 -4.19 -0.84
CA ILE A 33 -20.86 -4.59 -0.80
C ILE A 33 -21.52 -3.92 0.40
N PHE A 34 -22.59 -3.15 0.14
CA PHE A 34 -23.49 -2.73 1.21
C PHE A 34 -24.35 -3.93 1.63
N PRO A 35 -24.54 -4.19 2.93
CA PRO A 35 -25.49 -5.21 3.39
C PRO A 35 -26.90 -4.89 2.87
N LYS A 36 -27.35 -5.65 1.86
CA LYS A 36 -28.73 -5.60 1.36
C LYS A 36 -29.49 -6.78 1.92
N THR A 37 -30.77 -6.59 2.24
CA THR A 37 -31.68 -7.65 2.70
C THR A 37 -31.81 -8.81 1.70
N GLN A 38 -31.50 -8.59 0.41
CA GLN A 38 -31.37 -9.64 -0.62
C GLN A 38 -30.25 -9.25 -1.61
N MET A 39 -29.26 -10.12 -1.76
CA MET A 39 -28.30 -10.10 -2.87
C MET A 39 -28.53 -11.32 -3.75
N ASP A 40 -28.25 -11.19 -5.05
CA ASP A 40 -28.23 -12.33 -5.94
C ASP A 40 -27.13 -13.31 -5.48
N PRO A 41 -27.46 -14.56 -5.13
CA PRO A 41 -26.47 -15.57 -4.77
C PRO A 41 -25.38 -15.77 -5.84
N ALA A 42 -25.69 -15.56 -7.11
CA ALA A 42 -24.72 -15.69 -8.21
C ALA A 42 -23.63 -14.60 -8.14
N ASP A 43 -24.00 -13.36 -7.80
CA ASP A 43 -23.07 -12.23 -7.65
C ASP A 43 -22.12 -12.44 -6.47
N LEU A 44 -22.64 -12.98 -5.35
CA LEU A 44 -21.84 -13.31 -4.16
C LEU A 44 -20.82 -14.42 -4.47
N VAL A 45 -21.23 -15.47 -5.17
CA VAL A 45 -20.33 -16.56 -5.57
C VAL A 45 -19.25 -16.06 -6.51
N LEU A 46 -19.61 -15.24 -7.50
CA LEU A 46 -18.64 -14.66 -8.42
C LEU A 46 -17.63 -13.77 -7.68
N ARG A 47 -18.11 -12.92 -6.77
CA ARG A 47 -17.24 -12.06 -5.96
C ARG A 47 -16.26 -12.89 -5.14
N ASN A 48 -16.74 -13.88 -4.40
CA ASN A 48 -15.89 -14.72 -3.54
C ASN A 48 -14.78 -15.38 -4.35
N ARG A 49 -15.08 -15.87 -5.56
CA ARG A 49 -14.06 -16.45 -6.45
C ARG A 49 -13.00 -15.45 -6.90
N ILE A 50 -13.39 -14.21 -7.22
CA ILE A 50 -12.43 -13.15 -7.57
C ILE A 50 -11.56 -12.82 -6.36
N GLU A 51 -12.19 -12.71 -5.19
CA GLU A 51 -11.53 -12.40 -3.94
C GLU A 51 -10.58 -13.52 -3.48
N GLU A 52 -10.92 -14.80 -3.68
CA GLU A 52 -10.04 -15.95 -3.49
C GLU A 52 -8.84 -15.88 -4.44
N PHE A 53 -9.09 -15.65 -5.74
CA PHE A 53 -8.03 -15.45 -6.72
C PHE A 53 -7.08 -14.31 -6.34
N GLN A 54 -7.60 -13.17 -5.86
CA GLN A 54 -6.75 -12.06 -5.40
C GLN A 54 -5.88 -12.47 -4.20
N ARG A 55 -6.45 -13.21 -3.24
CA ARG A 55 -5.70 -13.68 -2.07
C ARG A 55 -4.62 -14.68 -2.44
N GLU A 56 -4.84 -15.52 -3.45
CA GLU A 56 -3.79 -16.38 -4.00
C GLU A 56 -2.67 -15.58 -4.68
N GLN A 57 -3.02 -14.49 -5.39
CA GLN A 57 -2.03 -13.65 -6.07
C GLN A 57 -1.26 -12.71 -5.14
N PHE A 58 -1.85 -12.31 -4.00
CA PHE A 58 -1.29 -11.28 -3.11
C PHE A 58 -1.07 -11.77 -1.67
N ASP A 59 -0.60 -13.00 -1.49
CA ASP A 59 -0.23 -13.55 -0.18
C ASP A 59 -1.30 -13.32 0.90
N GLY A 60 -2.55 -13.61 0.54
CA GLY A 60 -3.72 -13.48 1.40
C GLY A 60 -4.43 -12.11 1.34
N PHE A 61 -3.91 -11.11 0.61
CA PHE A 61 -4.56 -9.80 0.41
C PHE A 61 -5.53 -9.78 -0.77
N THR A 62 -6.59 -8.99 -0.62
CA THR A 62 -7.40 -8.57 -1.77
C THR A 62 -6.84 -7.30 -2.39
N SER A 63 -7.14 -7.08 -3.67
CA SER A 63 -6.87 -5.78 -4.30
C SER A 63 -7.59 -4.65 -3.55
N ARG A 64 -8.76 -4.90 -2.99
CA ARG A 64 -9.46 -3.91 -2.17
C ARG A 64 -8.63 -3.48 -0.95
N GLU A 65 -8.13 -4.43 -0.18
CA GLU A 65 -7.28 -4.14 0.99
C GLU A 65 -6.01 -3.38 0.61
N LEU A 66 -5.37 -3.73 -0.51
CA LEU A 66 -4.21 -3.00 -1.01
C LEU A 66 -4.57 -1.56 -1.42
N ALA A 67 -5.73 -1.35 -2.03
CA ALA A 67 -6.20 -0.01 -2.38
C ALA A 67 -6.48 0.84 -1.15
N ASP A 68 -7.08 0.23 -0.12
CA ASP A 68 -7.36 0.86 1.17
C ASP A 68 -6.09 1.34 1.87
N MET A 69 -4.99 0.60 1.73
CA MET A 69 -3.69 0.98 2.27
C MET A 69 -2.92 2.02 1.44
N ASP A 70 -3.53 2.60 0.38
CA ASP A 70 -2.88 3.47 -0.62
C ASP A 70 -1.65 2.81 -1.27
N VAL A 71 -1.66 1.48 -1.40
CA VAL A 71 -0.61 0.69 -2.06
C VAL A 71 -0.85 0.67 -3.56
N ILE A 72 -2.05 0.27 -3.97
CA ILE A 72 -2.53 0.42 -5.33
C ILE A 72 -3.45 1.62 -5.41
N THR A 73 -3.03 2.63 -6.16
CA THR A 73 -3.71 3.92 -6.16
C THR A 73 -3.58 4.60 -7.51
N ASP A 74 -4.60 5.36 -7.81
CA ASP A 74 -4.71 6.24 -8.97
C ASP A 74 -4.53 7.71 -8.60
N ARG A 75 -4.33 8.00 -7.30
CA ARG A 75 -4.01 9.32 -6.80
C ARG A 75 -2.81 9.86 -7.57
N HIS A 76 -2.95 11.09 -8.05
CA HIS A 76 -1.83 11.80 -8.65
C HIS A 76 -0.76 12.03 -7.59
N LEU A 77 0.42 11.47 -7.81
CA LEU A 77 1.58 11.68 -6.95
C LEU A 77 2.28 12.97 -7.35
N LYS A 78 2.96 13.64 -6.41
CA LYS A 78 3.72 14.86 -6.72
C LYS A 78 4.77 14.61 -7.79
N ASP A 79 5.02 15.59 -8.64
CA ASP A 79 6.11 15.53 -9.61
C ASP A 79 7.47 15.38 -8.92
N SER A 80 8.45 14.84 -9.64
CA SER A 80 9.79 14.66 -9.10
C SER A 80 10.47 16.02 -8.93
N THR A 81 11.04 16.28 -7.75
CA THR A 81 11.88 17.47 -7.49
C THR A 81 13.37 17.14 -7.55
N LEU A 82 13.73 15.89 -7.88
CA LEU A 82 15.11 15.47 -8.09
C LEU A 82 15.71 16.15 -9.32
N ASN A 83 16.82 16.86 -9.09
CA ASN A 83 17.60 17.51 -10.13
C ASN A 83 19.11 17.24 -9.97
N ASN A 84 19.46 16.22 -9.19
CA ASN A 84 20.86 15.83 -9.02
C ASN A 84 21.46 15.38 -10.36
N PRO A 85 22.78 15.57 -10.55
CA PRO A 85 23.47 15.07 -11.73
C PRO A 85 23.45 13.54 -11.76
N ILE A 86 23.43 13.00 -12.98
CA ILE A 86 23.71 11.59 -13.24
C ILE A 86 25.22 11.39 -13.09
N MET A 87 25.62 10.40 -12.30
CA MET A 87 27.04 10.17 -12.02
C MET A 87 27.83 9.72 -13.27
N PRO A 88 29.15 9.96 -13.34
CA PRO A 88 29.95 9.69 -14.54
C PRO A 88 29.89 8.24 -15.02
N LEU A 89 29.84 7.27 -14.11
CA LEU A 89 29.63 5.86 -14.41
C LEU A 89 28.37 5.56 -15.24
N PHE A 90 27.28 6.31 -15.06
CA PHE A 90 26.02 6.07 -15.77
C PHE A 90 25.84 6.89 -17.04
N GLN A 91 26.85 7.67 -17.42
CA GLN A 91 26.77 8.51 -18.60
C GLN A 91 26.57 7.70 -19.88
N GLN A 92 25.85 8.29 -20.82
CA GLN A 92 25.37 7.64 -22.04
C GLN A 92 26.47 6.93 -22.84
N GLN A 93 27.69 7.48 -22.90
CA GLN A 93 28.82 6.89 -23.62
C GLN A 93 29.31 5.54 -23.09
N ARG A 94 28.95 5.17 -21.85
CA ARG A 94 29.29 3.87 -21.26
C ARG A 94 28.25 2.79 -21.55
N TRP A 95 27.15 3.15 -22.21
CA TRP A 95 26.12 2.21 -22.64
C TRP A 95 26.38 1.69 -24.05
N GLU A 96 25.93 0.46 -24.32
CA GLU A 96 26.07 -0.16 -25.62
C GLU A 96 25.40 0.63 -26.76
N ILE A 97 26.16 0.84 -27.83
CA ILE A 97 25.68 1.27 -29.17
C ILE A 97 25.59 0.05 -30.10
N LYS A 98 26.41 -0.96 -29.81
CA LYS A 98 26.52 -2.25 -30.49
C LYS A 98 26.92 -3.29 -29.45
N PRO A 99 26.67 -4.58 -29.69
CA PRO A 99 27.10 -5.65 -28.81
C PRO A 99 28.60 -5.60 -28.50
N HIS A 100 28.99 -6.01 -27.31
CA HIS A 100 30.36 -5.92 -26.79
C HIS A 100 31.27 -7.03 -27.31
N GLN A 101 31.48 -7.08 -28.62
CA GLN A 101 32.43 -8.00 -29.25
C GLN A 101 33.87 -7.43 -29.26
N PRO A 102 34.91 -8.28 -29.17
CA PRO A 102 34.88 -9.74 -29.06
C PRO A 102 34.77 -10.25 -27.60
N ASP A 103 34.60 -9.36 -26.63
CA ASP A 103 34.55 -9.70 -25.20
C ASP A 103 33.39 -10.65 -24.86
N LEU A 104 32.26 -10.50 -25.57
CA LEU A 104 31.05 -11.31 -25.49
C LEU A 104 30.62 -11.74 -26.91
N THR A 105 29.81 -12.78 -27.01
CA THR A 105 29.48 -13.41 -28.31
C THR A 105 28.14 -12.98 -28.89
N ARG A 106 27.22 -12.41 -28.10
CA ARG A 106 25.97 -11.81 -28.62
C ARG A 106 26.28 -10.85 -29.76
N ASP A 107 25.50 -10.95 -30.84
CA ASP A 107 25.78 -10.29 -32.12
C ASP A 107 24.72 -9.28 -32.56
N HIS A 108 23.68 -9.04 -31.76
CA HIS A 108 22.59 -8.13 -32.10
C HIS A 108 22.14 -7.27 -30.91
N MET A 109 21.55 -6.11 -31.22
CA MET A 109 20.85 -5.24 -30.26
C MET A 109 19.37 -5.65 -30.16
N TYR A 110 18.75 -5.40 -29.01
CA TYR A 110 17.34 -5.71 -28.82
C TYR A 110 16.43 -4.65 -29.45
N PRO A 111 15.44 -5.01 -30.28
CA PRO A 111 14.55 -4.03 -30.90
C PRO A 111 13.61 -3.39 -29.85
N LEU A 112 13.46 -2.06 -29.90
CA LEU A 112 12.45 -1.34 -29.14
C LEU A 112 11.13 -1.36 -29.91
N ILE A 113 10.13 -2.09 -29.39
CA ILE A 113 8.80 -2.16 -29.99
C ILE A 113 7.81 -1.38 -29.13
N ILE A 114 7.17 -0.38 -29.73
CA ILE A 114 6.12 0.45 -29.09
C ILE A 114 4.88 0.37 -29.97
N ASP A 115 3.75 -0.06 -29.39
CA ASP A 115 2.47 -0.23 -30.08
C ASP A 115 2.57 -1.09 -31.35
N GLY A 116 3.40 -2.14 -31.32
CA GLY A 116 3.65 -3.05 -32.44
C GLY A 116 4.54 -2.48 -33.55
N VAL A 117 5.11 -1.29 -33.35
CA VAL A 117 6.02 -0.63 -34.30
C VAL A 117 7.43 -0.60 -33.73
N GLN A 118 8.43 -1.03 -34.50
CA GLN A 118 9.84 -0.89 -34.13
C GLN A 118 10.24 0.59 -34.17
N ARG A 119 10.83 1.07 -33.07
CA ARG A 119 11.24 2.46 -32.85
C ARG A 119 12.74 2.54 -32.54
N GLY A 120 13.53 1.82 -33.33
CA GLY A 120 14.96 1.62 -33.09
C GLY A 120 15.21 0.47 -32.12
N ASP A 121 16.32 0.55 -31.38
CA ASP A 121 16.75 -0.49 -30.45
C ASP A 121 16.67 0.01 -28.99
N TRP A 122 16.65 -0.94 -28.05
CA TRP A 122 16.93 -0.71 -26.65
C TRP A 122 18.40 -0.33 -26.50
N SER A 123 18.66 0.96 -26.55
CA SER A 123 19.97 1.56 -26.31
C SER A 123 19.76 2.92 -25.66
N MET A 124 20.66 3.32 -24.76
CA MET A 124 20.67 4.67 -24.21
C MET A 124 20.96 5.75 -25.27
N HIS A 125 21.38 5.36 -26.48
CA HIS A 125 21.52 6.24 -27.64
C HIS A 125 20.22 6.45 -28.40
N ASN A 126 19.17 5.69 -28.08
CA ASN A 126 17.82 5.97 -28.51
C ASN A 126 17.20 7.05 -27.60
N PRO A 127 16.82 8.23 -28.13
CA PRO A 127 16.28 9.31 -27.31
C PRO A 127 15.00 8.92 -26.56
N LEU A 128 14.21 7.98 -27.10
CA LEU A 128 13.00 7.48 -26.43
C LEU A 128 13.34 6.70 -25.16
N VAL A 129 14.41 5.90 -25.19
CA VAL A 129 14.90 5.13 -24.04
C VAL A 129 15.58 6.05 -23.04
N TYR A 130 16.42 6.97 -23.51
CA TYR A 130 17.11 7.95 -22.67
C TYR A 130 16.13 8.76 -21.82
N GLU A 131 15.05 9.27 -22.41
CA GLU A 131 14.03 10.03 -21.70
C GLU A 131 13.35 9.22 -20.57
N LYS A 132 13.13 7.91 -20.77
CA LYS A 132 12.57 7.04 -19.72
C LYS A 132 13.59 6.65 -18.65
N MET A 133 14.86 6.56 -19.02
CA MET A 133 15.95 6.19 -18.10
C MET A 133 16.43 7.36 -17.25
N LYS A 134 16.28 8.60 -17.69
CA LYS A 134 16.80 9.76 -16.97
C LYS A 134 16.35 9.82 -15.49
N PRO A 135 15.06 9.66 -15.12
CA PRO A 135 14.64 9.61 -13.71
C PRO A 135 15.26 8.43 -12.95
N VAL A 136 15.35 7.26 -13.59
CA VAL A 136 15.96 6.05 -13.03
C VAL A 136 17.42 6.29 -12.66
N LEU A 137 18.20 6.86 -13.58
CA LEU A 137 19.62 7.17 -13.37
C LEU A 137 19.84 8.24 -12.30
N GLN A 138 18.94 9.21 -12.19
CA GLN A 138 19.00 10.22 -11.14
C GLN A 138 18.75 9.61 -9.75
N LEU A 139 17.75 8.73 -9.62
CA LEU A 139 17.50 8.00 -8.37
C LEU A 139 18.66 7.08 -8.00
N ALA A 140 19.19 6.31 -8.97
CA ALA A 140 20.32 5.42 -8.74
C ALA A 140 21.57 6.21 -8.31
N SER A 141 21.88 7.31 -9.01
CA SER A 141 23.00 8.21 -8.64
C SER A 141 22.82 8.78 -7.23
N ARG A 142 21.60 9.19 -6.87
CA ARG A 142 21.30 9.74 -5.53
C ARG A 142 21.47 8.69 -4.43
N THR A 143 21.03 7.48 -4.70
CA THR A 143 21.18 6.35 -3.77
C THR A 143 22.65 5.96 -3.62
N ILE A 144 23.38 5.85 -4.72
CA ILE A 144 24.79 5.46 -4.70
C ILE A 144 25.64 6.49 -3.98
N THR A 145 25.44 7.79 -4.24
CA THR A 145 26.22 8.86 -3.59
C THR A 145 26.07 8.93 -2.08
N SER A 146 25.10 8.22 -1.49
CA SER A 146 24.88 8.14 -0.04
C SER A 146 25.33 6.82 0.60
N MET A 147 25.76 5.82 -0.19
CA MET A 147 26.14 4.49 0.33
C MET A 147 27.34 4.51 1.29
N TYR A 148 28.23 5.50 1.19
CA TYR A 148 29.36 5.67 2.10
C TYR A 148 28.95 5.84 3.57
N THR A 149 27.66 6.13 3.83
CA THR A 149 27.10 6.23 5.17
C THR A 149 26.76 4.87 5.80
N LEU A 150 26.81 3.78 5.03
CA LEU A 150 26.42 2.45 5.48
C LEU A 150 27.64 1.66 5.99
N PRO A 151 27.61 1.15 7.24
CA PRO A 151 28.66 0.26 7.76
C PRO A 151 28.88 -1.00 6.90
N TRP A 152 27.80 -1.52 6.30
CA TRP A 152 27.89 -2.64 5.36
C TRP A 152 28.76 -2.30 4.14
N PHE A 153 28.60 -1.12 3.55
CA PHE A 153 29.40 -0.71 2.40
C PHE A 153 30.87 -0.48 2.78
N ALA A 154 31.10 0.11 3.96
CA ALA A 154 32.46 0.20 4.50
C ALA A 154 33.10 -1.18 4.74
N ALA A 155 32.31 -2.18 5.15
CA ALA A 155 32.75 -3.56 5.28
C ALA A 155 33.09 -4.18 3.92
N LEU A 156 32.30 -3.90 2.88
CA LEU A 156 32.63 -4.34 1.52
C LEU A 156 33.97 -3.78 1.06
N ILE A 157 34.29 -2.50 1.30
CA ILE A 157 35.54 -1.93 0.77
C ILE A 157 36.76 -2.09 1.69
N PHE A 158 36.58 -2.23 3.01
CA PHE A 158 37.67 -2.32 3.99
C PHE A 158 37.66 -3.56 4.89
N GLY A 159 36.54 -4.27 4.97
CA GLY A 159 36.35 -5.39 5.90
C GLY A 159 37.38 -6.49 5.68
N LYS A 160 37.84 -7.11 6.77
CA LYS A 160 38.75 -8.26 6.67
C LYS A 160 38.03 -9.42 5.97
N ARG A 161 38.66 -10.03 4.96
CA ARG A 161 38.17 -11.29 4.36
C ARG A 161 38.68 -12.46 5.18
N VAL A 162 37.78 -13.38 5.51
CA VAL A 162 38.09 -14.61 6.24
C VAL A 162 37.51 -15.81 5.51
N PRO A 163 38.21 -16.96 5.48
CA PRO A 163 37.64 -18.20 4.96
C PRO A 163 36.38 -18.59 5.73
N ILE A 164 35.42 -19.18 5.04
CA ILE A 164 34.25 -19.77 5.69
C ILE A 164 34.67 -20.98 6.53
N ASP A 165 34.13 -21.09 7.75
CA ASP A 165 34.34 -22.25 8.61
C ASP A 165 33.76 -23.51 7.93
N PRO A 166 34.57 -24.57 7.69
CA PRO A 166 34.09 -25.82 7.11
C PRO A 166 32.89 -26.44 7.84
N ALA A 167 32.71 -26.18 9.14
CA ALA A 167 31.56 -26.64 9.91
C ALA A 167 30.22 -26.03 9.46
N ARG A 168 30.27 -24.92 8.71
CA ARG A 168 29.09 -24.26 8.12
C ARG A 168 28.72 -24.82 6.75
N ILE A 169 29.56 -25.68 6.15
CA ILE A 169 29.36 -26.25 4.82
C ILE A 169 28.74 -27.64 4.94
N ARG A 170 27.77 -27.98 4.09
CA ARG A 170 27.20 -29.34 4.08
C ARG A 170 28.17 -30.31 3.43
N SER A 171 28.20 -31.54 3.93
CA SER A 171 29.08 -32.60 3.42
C SER A 171 28.83 -33.01 1.96
N ARG A 172 27.69 -32.65 1.36
CA ARG A 172 27.34 -32.94 -0.03
C ARG A 172 27.36 -31.72 -0.94
N ASP A 173 27.76 -30.56 -0.43
CA ASP A 173 27.88 -29.35 -1.24
C ASP A 173 29.23 -29.38 -1.98
N GLU A 174 29.19 -29.03 -3.27
CA GLU A 174 30.40 -28.76 -4.04
C GLU A 174 30.90 -27.37 -3.65
N VAL A 175 32.13 -27.28 -3.15
CA VAL A 175 32.68 -26.03 -2.60
C VAL A 175 33.32 -25.21 -3.72
N PRO A 176 32.83 -23.99 -3.98
CA PRO A 176 33.43 -23.08 -4.96
C PRO A 176 34.85 -22.67 -4.59
N ASP A 177 35.63 -22.30 -5.60
CA ASP A 177 36.94 -21.70 -5.39
C ASP A 177 36.79 -20.35 -4.68
N ASN A 178 37.61 -20.09 -3.66
CA ASN A 178 37.66 -18.82 -2.90
C ASN A 178 36.40 -18.44 -2.12
N LEU A 179 35.87 -19.39 -1.34
CA LEU A 179 34.77 -19.18 -0.41
C LEU A 179 35.18 -18.35 0.83
N VAL A 180 34.87 -17.05 0.82
CA VAL A 180 35.21 -16.11 1.91
C VAL A 180 34.02 -15.27 2.35
N SER A 181 34.10 -14.78 3.59
CA SER A 181 33.22 -13.76 4.16
C SER A 181 34.00 -12.48 4.45
N PHE A 182 33.42 -11.31 4.17
CA PHE A 182 33.95 -10.03 4.63
C PHE A 182 33.28 -9.63 5.95
N LEU A 183 34.09 -9.24 6.93
CA LEU A 183 33.63 -8.93 8.28
C LEU A 183 33.14 -7.48 8.43
N PRO A 184 32.22 -7.20 9.37
CA PRO A 184 31.73 -5.85 9.63
C PRO A 184 32.86 -4.86 9.91
N TYR A 185 32.70 -3.63 9.44
CA TYR A 185 33.66 -2.54 9.62
C TYR A 185 33.02 -1.40 10.42
N ASN A 186 33.71 -0.96 11.48
CA ASN A 186 33.27 0.18 12.27
C ASN A 186 33.79 1.48 11.67
N ILE A 187 32.89 2.33 11.19
CA ILE A 187 33.26 3.62 10.59
C ILE A 187 33.68 4.60 11.68
N THR A 188 34.95 4.97 11.69
CA THR A 188 35.49 6.02 12.57
C THR A 188 35.48 7.40 11.91
N ASP A 189 35.60 7.43 10.57
CA ASP A 189 35.60 8.65 9.77
C ASP A 189 34.91 8.42 8.42
N TYR A 190 33.78 9.07 8.20
CA TYR A 190 33.01 8.96 6.95
C TYR A 190 33.74 9.58 5.75
N SER A 191 34.63 10.55 5.96
CA SER A 191 35.39 11.17 4.87
C SER A 191 36.37 10.16 4.24
N PHE A 192 36.92 9.27 5.06
CA PHE A 192 37.80 8.20 4.62
C PHE A 192 37.05 7.17 3.75
N VAL A 193 35.85 6.76 4.18
CA VAL A 193 34.97 5.88 3.39
C VAL A 193 34.56 6.54 2.08
N GLN A 194 34.22 7.83 2.13
CA GLN A 194 33.82 8.58 0.94
C GLN A 194 34.97 8.72 -0.08
N ASN A 195 36.21 8.94 0.38
CA ASN A 195 37.37 9.00 -0.52
C ASN A 195 37.65 7.64 -1.16
N ARG A 196 37.62 6.55 -0.38
CA ARG A 196 37.78 5.20 -0.94
C ARG A 196 36.67 4.84 -1.90
N MET A 197 35.43 5.27 -1.63
CA MET A 197 34.32 5.09 -2.57
C MET A 197 34.65 5.77 -3.91
N LYS A 198 35.19 6.99 -3.93
CA LYS A 198 35.59 7.65 -5.19
C LYS A 198 36.63 6.83 -5.94
N GLU A 199 37.67 6.34 -5.26
CA GLU A 199 38.69 5.47 -5.88
C GLU A 199 38.07 4.20 -6.49
N VAL A 200 37.13 3.55 -5.79
CA VAL A 200 36.43 2.36 -6.32
C VAL A 200 35.62 2.68 -7.58
N PHE A 201 34.95 3.83 -7.60
CA PHE A 201 34.20 4.26 -8.80
C PHE A 201 35.14 4.69 -9.93
N GLU A 202 36.27 5.33 -9.63
CA GLU A 202 37.34 5.61 -10.61
C GLU A 202 37.90 4.31 -11.18
N ASP A 203 38.12 3.28 -10.36
CA ASP A 203 38.56 1.95 -10.82
C ASP A 203 37.52 1.27 -11.71
N LEU A 204 36.24 1.31 -11.34
CA LEU A 204 35.15 0.82 -12.20
C LEU A 204 35.16 1.53 -13.55
N GLU A 205 35.42 2.83 -13.55
CA GLU A 205 35.35 3.68 -14.72
C GLU A 205 36.57 3.58 -15.66
N GLU A 206 37.78 3.54 -15.10
CA GLU A 206 39.04 3.69 -15.82
C GLU A 206 39.83 2.37 -15.90
N THR A 207 39.84 1.59 -14.83
CA THR A 207 40.59 0.32 -14.74
C THR A 207 39.80 -0.83 -15.36
N TRP A 208 38.55 -0.99 -14.93
CA TRP A 208 37.65 -2.07 -15.37
C TRP A 208 36.75 -1.67 -16.53
N ASN A 209 36.76 -0.41 -16.95
CA ASN A 209 35.96 0.08 -18.07
C ASN A 209 34.51 -0.45 -18.04
N CYS A 210 33.86 -0.31 -16.88
CA CYS A 210 32.52 -0.82 -16.63
C CYS A 210 31.52 -0.23 -17.63
N LYS A 211 30.76 -1.12 -18.28
CA LYS A 211 29.83 -0.81 -19.36
C LYS A 211 28.42 -1.31 -19.05
N PHE A 212 27.45 -0.70 -19.71
CA PHE A 212 26.04 -0.96 -19.48
C PHE A 212 25.32 -1.40 -20.75
N GLY A 213 24.32 -2.26 -20.59
CA GLY A 213 23.43 -2.65 -21.68
C GLY A 213 22.02 -2.97 -21.21
N PHE A 214 21.16 -3.28 -22.17
CA PHE A 214 19.87 -3.88 -21.87
C PHE A 214 19.94 -5.38 -22.13
N MET A 215 19.13 -6.17 -21.42
CA MET A 215 18.99 -7.60 -21.67
C MET A 215 17.54 -7.97 -21.91
N SER A 216 17.33 -8.99 -22.74
CA SER A 216 16.04 -9.67 -22.83
C SER A 216 15.85 -10.58 -21.62
N PRO A 217 14.63 -10.74 -21.11
CA PRO A 217 14.33 -11.76 -20.10
C PRO A 217 14.36 -13.19 -20.67
N ASP A 218 14.53 -13.35 -21.99
CA ASP A 218 14.46 -14.64 -22.70
C ASP A 218 15.82 -15.09 -23.27
N GLU A 219 16.89 -14.32 -23.07
CA GLU A 219 18.24 -14.69 -23.50
C GLU A 219 19.30 -14.17 -22.53
N ASP A 220 20.42 -14.87 -22.43
CA ASP A 220 21.59 -14.37 -21.70
C ASP A 220 22.32 -13.31 -22.55
N PRO A 221 22.55 -12.09 -22.02
CA PRO A 221 23.16 -11.01 -22.80
C PRO A 221 24.64 -11.25 -23.15
N ARG A 222 25.30 -12.26 -22.56
CA ARG A 222 26.66 -12.71 -22.91
C ARG A 222 26.67 -13.42 -24.27
N GLY A 223 25.68 -14.26 -24.55
CA GLY A 223 25.46 -14.92 -25.83
C GLY A 223 24.94 -16.36 -25.75
N PRO A 224 24.77 -17.03 -26.90
CA PRO A 224 24.01 -18.28 -27.02
C PRO A 224 24.65 -19.50 -26.33
N GLU A 225 25.94 -19.46 -26.03
CA GLU A 225 26.67 -20.51 -25.29
C GLU A 225 26.36 -20.55 -23.79
N TYR A 226 25.65 -19.54 -23.30
CA TYR A 226 25.08 -19.50 -21.96
C TYR A 226 23.57 -19.76 -22.06
N PRO A 227 23.14 -20.98 -22.42
CA PRO A 227 21.72 -21.27 -22.56
C PRO A 227 21.05 -21.07 -21.20
N ILE A 228 19.93 -20.36 -21.22
CA ILE A 228 18.92 -20.49 -20.18
C ILE A 228 18.45 -21.95 -20.24
N ASP A 229 18.66 -22.73 -19.17
CA ASP A 229 18.24 -24.14 -19.14
C ASP A 229 16.75 -24.21 -19.51
N PRO A 230 16.32 -25.01 -20.49
CA PRO A 230 14.92 -25.10 -20.87
C PRO A 230 13.99 -25.64 -19.76
N GLU A 231 14.53 -26.27 -18.71
CA GLU A 231 13.80 -26.57 -17.46
C GLU A 231 13.90 -25.43 -16.43
N ASP A 232 14.94 -24.60 -16.47
CA ASP A 232 14.96 -23.29 -15.83
C ASP A 232 14.27 -22.27 -16.75
N THR A 233 12.93 -22.23 -16.72
CA THR A 233 12.32 -20.91 -16.93
C THR A 233 13.02 -19.99 -15.94
N LEU A 234 13.92 -19.09 -16.41
CA LEU A 234 14.54 -18.07 -15.57
C LEU A 234 13.42 -17.59 -14.67
N PRO A 235 13.55 -17.72 -13.34
CA PRO A 235 12.48 -17.26 -12.48
C PRO A 235 12.22 -15.82 -12.91
N ASP A 236 10.94 -15.44 -13.05
CA ASP A 236 10.48 -14.14 -13.58
C ASP A 236 11.01 -12.91 -12.78
N SER A 237 12.01 -13.13 -11.92
CA SER A 237 12.70 -12.28 -10.97
C SER A 237 14.11 -11.81 -11.36
N VAL A 238 14.74 -12.28 -12.46
CA VAL A 238 16.06 -11.75 -12.88
C VAL A 238 15.86 -10.44 -13.66
N TYR A 239 16.13 -9.32 -13.00
CA TYR A 239 15.92 -7.98 -13.56
C TYR A 239 17.23 -7.25 -13.91
N GLY A 240 18.36 -7.79 -13.49
CA GLY A 240 19.69 -7.30 -13.81
C GLY A 240 20.69 -8.46 -13.84
N LEU A 241 21.85 -8.19 -14.42
CA LEU A 241 22.96 -9.14 -14.46
C LEU A 241 24.27 -8.36 -14.47
N THR A 242 25.25 -8.81 -13.68
CA THR A 242 26.61 -8.26 -13.68
C THR A 242 27.62 -9.37 -13.91
N VAL A 243 28.48 -9.21 -14.92
CA VAL A 243 29.53 -10.19 -15.24
C VAL A 243 30.84 -9.52 -15.63
N THR A 244 31.88 -10.32 -15.80
CA THR A 244 33.15 -9.89 -16.40
C THR A 244 33.35 -10.53 -17.78
N ASN A 245 34.35 -10.08 -18.54
CA ASN A 245 34.79 -10.80 -19.75
C ASN A 245 35.70 -12.01 -19.45
N TYR A 246 35.42 -12.77 -18.39
CA TYR A 246 36.27 -13.89 -17.92
C TYR A 246 36.64 -14.86 -19.02
N GLN A 247 35.66 -15.39 -19.77
CA GLN A 247 35.94 -16.35 -20.83
C GLN A 247 36.87 -15.79 -21.92
N TYR A 248 36.70 -14.53 -22.31
CA TYR A 248 37.59 -13.87 -23.26
C TYR A 248 39.01 -13.72 -22.67
N MET A 249 39.11 -13.31 -21.40
CA MET A 249 40.37 -13.14 -20.68
C MET A 249 41.13 -14.46 -20.45
N GLU A 250 40.43 -15.57 -20.28
CA GLU A 250 41.04 -16.89 -20.06
C GLU A 250 41.39 -17.58 -21.39
N TYR A 251 40.43 -17.66 -22.31
CA TYR A 251 40.52 -18.59 -23.45
C TYR A 251 40.93 -17.96 -24.79
N HIS A 252 40.84 -16.62 -24.95
CA HIS A 252 41.13 -15.98 -26.23
C HIS A 252 42.63 -15.63 -26.39
N GLU A 253 43.24 -15.83 -27.55
CA GLU A 253 44.71 -15.67 -27.73
C GLU A 253 45.19 -14.22 -27.98
N ALA A 254 44.36 -13.20 -27.71
CA ALA A 254 44.75 -11.82 -27.99
C ALA A 254 45.81 -11.30 -26.99
N GLU A 255 46.82 -10.58 -27.47
CA GLU A 255 47.95 -10.12 -26.64
C GLU A 255 47.63 -8.94 -25.72
N ASN A 256 46.62 -8.12 -26.05
CA ASN A 256 46.29 -6.87 -25.35
C ASN A 256 44.91 -6.91 -24.67
N LYS A 257 44.48 -8.09 -24.20
CA LYS A 257 43.18 -8.24 -23.52
C LYS A 257 43.19 -7.47 -22.19
N LYS A 258 42.05 -6.88 -21.85
CA LYS A 258 41.85 -6.15 -20.60
C LYS A 258 40.56 -6.61 -19.96
N TRP A 259 40.60 -6.76 -18.64
CA TRP A 259 39.41 -7.04 -17.84
C TRP A 259 38.36 -5.95 -18.04
N GLN A 260 37.11 -6.38 -18.22
CA GLN A 260 35.95 -5.51 -18.32
C GLN A 260 34.80 -6.04 -17.47
N ILE A 261 33.99 -5.12 -16.94
CA ILE A 261 32.73 -5.44 -16.25
C ILE A 261 31.57 -4.97 -17.12
N TYR A 262 30.52 -5.78 -17.16
CA TYR A 262 29.28 -5.47 -17.85
C TYR A 262 28.10 -5.60 -16.90
N VAL A 263 27.23 -4.60 -16.94
CA VAL A 263 25.99 -4.55 -16.18
C VAL A 263 24.82 -4.44 -17.15
N TRP A 264 23.87 -5.36 -17.08
CA TRP A 264 22.65 -5.31 -17.86
C TRP A 264 21.42 -5.06 -17.00
N LEU A 265 20.48 -4.35 -17.60
CA LEU A 265 19.15 -4.13 -17.03
C LEU A 265 18.11 -4.77 -17.94
N ALA A 266 17.24 -5.60 -17.38
CA ALA A 266 16.18 -6.24 -18.14
C ALA A 266 15.21 -5.18 -18.69
N TYR A 267 15.10 -5.08 -20.01
CA TYR A 267 14.24 -4.06 -20.61
C TYR A 267 12.76 -4.27 -20.30
N SER A 268 12.36 -5.52 -19.98
CA SER A 268 10.98 -5.89 -19.64
C SER A 268 10.44 -5.09 -18.43
N ARG A 269 11.32 -4.72 -17.50
CA ARG A 269 10.99 -3.86 -16.35
C ARG A 269 10.63 -2.44 -16.78
N LEU A 270 11.36 -1.89 -17.75
CA LEU A 270 11.22 -0.52 -18.24
C LEU A 270 10.19 -0.36 -19.36
N GLN A 271 9.89 -1.44 -20.10
CA GLN A 271 8.98 -1.42 -21.25
C GLN A 271 7.60 -0.86 -20.88
N SER A 272 7.15 -1.10 -19.64
CA SER A 272 5.91 -0.55 -19.10
C SER A 272 5.86 0.98 -19.13
N LEU A 273 7.00 1.69 -18.99
CA LEU A 273 7.07 3.15 -19.00
C LEU A 273 6.63 3.79 -20.33
N PHE A 274 6.63 3.02 -21.41
CA PHE A 274 6.14 3.43 -22.73
C PHE A 274 4.62 3.31 -22.89
N ARG A 275 3.92 2.71 -21.91
CA ARG A 275 2.47 2.66 -21.91
C ARG A 275 1.86 4.01 -21.57
N ASN A 276 0.73 4.30 -22.21
CA ASN A 276 -0.03 5.54 -22.02
C ASN A 276 -1.10 5.45 -20.92
N ASP A 277 -1.31 4.26 -20.34
CA ASP A 277 -2.35 3.97 -19.34
C ASP A 277 -1.82 3.85 -17.89
N LEU A 278 -0.54 4.15 -17.67
CA LEU A 278 0.06 4.15 -16.33
C LEU A 278 -0.41 5.35 -15.50
N THR A 279 -0.77 5.09 -14.25
CA THR A 279 -0.94 6.15 -13.25
C THR A 279 0.42 6.73 -12.87
N THR A 280 0.44 7.91 -12.24
CA THR A 280 1.68 8.48 -11.71
C THR A 280 2.34 7.60 -10.65
N SER A 281 1.54 6.85 -9.89
CA SER A 281 2.05 5.90 -8.89
C SER A 281 2.80 4.75 -9.55
N GLU A 282 2.17 4.10 -10.53
CA GLU A 282 2.76 2.99 -11.26
C GLU A 282 4.05 3.40 -11.99
N ARG A 283 4.05 4.59 -12.60
CA ARG A 283 5.25 5.13 -13.27
C ARG A 283 6.41 5.30 -12.30
N LYS A 284 6.18 5.97 -11.16
CA LYS A 284 7.24 6.21 -10.16
C LYS A 284 7.70 4.92 -9.48
N LEU A 285 6.79 3.96 -9.30
CA LEU A 285 7.11 2.61 -8.83
C LEU A 285 8.08 1.92 -9.78
N VAL A 286 7.82 1.94 -11.10
CA VAL A 286 8.70 1.31 -12.09
C VAL A 286 10.05 2.01 -12.15
N GLU A 287 10.07 3.35 -12.12
CA GLU A 287 11.30 4.14 -12.11
C GLU A 287 12.18 3.79 -10.89
N TRP A 288 11.59 3.72 -9.70
CA TRP A 288 12.29 3.34 -8.48
C TRP A 288 12.77 1.88 -8.52
N ALA A 289 11.93 0.95 -8.95
CA ALA A 289 12.27 -0.47 -9.00
C ALA A 289 13.45 -0.73 -9.97
N ALA A 290 13.48 -0.03 -11.12
CA ALA A 290 14.62 -0.09 -12.03
C ALA A 290 15.88 0.56 -11.44
N ALA A 291 15.73 1.65 -10.67
CA ALA A 291 16.86 2.32 -10.05
C ALA A 291 17.52 1.44 -8.99
N ILE A 292 16.73 0.78 -8.13
CA ILE A 292 17.25 -0.14 -7.11
C ILE A 292 17.94 -1.35 -7.76
N THR A 293 17.38 -1.93 -8.82
CA THR A 293 18.07 -2.99 -9.59
C THR A 293 19.42 -2.51 -10.12
N LEU A 294 19.50 -1.30 -10.67
CA LEU A 294 20.78 -0.77 -11.13
C LEU A 294 21.78 -0.60 -9.98
N VAL A 295 21.34 -0.12 -8.81
CA VAL A 295 22.22 -0.03 -7.62
C VAL A 295 22.68 -1.42 -7.16
N HIS A 296 21.77 -2.40 -7.17
CA HIS A 296 22.05 -3.80 -6.84
C HIS A 296 23.19 -4.34 -7.71
N GLU A 297 23.08 -4.21 -9.03
CA GLU A 297 24.11 -4.67 -9.96
C GLU A 297 25.45 -3.95 -9.78
N ILE A 298 25.43 -2.65 -9.45
CA ILE A 298 26.67 -1.93 -9.13
C ILE A 298 27.38 -2.50 -7.90
N VAL A 299 26.65 -3.03 -6.92
CA VAL A 299 27.28 -3.68 -5.76
C VAL A 299 28.03 -4.95 -6.19
N HIS A 300 27.47 -5.73 -7.11
CA HIS A 300 28.20 -6.86 -7.71
C HIS A 300 29.44 -6.39 -8.47
N ALA A 301 29.34 -5.30 -9.25
CA ALA A 301 30.49 -4.72 -9.93
C ALA A 301 31.59 -4.30 -8.94
N ILE A 302 31.21 -3.64 -7.83
CA ILE A 302 32.15 -3.25 -6.77
C ILE A 302 32.80 -4.46 -6.10
N ASN A 303 32.07 -5.57 -5.96
CA ASN A 303 32.60 -6.80 -5.38
C ASN A 303 33.78 -7.37 -6.20
N PHE A 304 33.79 -7.22 -7.52
CA PHE A 304 34.93 -7.61 -8.36
C PHE A 304 36.17 -6.72 -8.15
N VAL A 305 35.99 -5.47 -7.73
CA VAL A 305 37.08 -4.48 -7.57
C VAL A 305 37.65 -4.49 -6.15
N CYS A 306 36.81 -4.67 -5.13
CA CYS A 306 37.21 -4.58 -3.73
C CYS A 306 37.96 -5.85 -3.27
N PRO A 307 38.82 -5.79 -2.24
CA PRO A 307 39.29 -4.61 -1.51
C PRO A 307 40.55 -3.94 -2.09
N ARG A 308 41.04 -4.35 -3.27
CA ARG A 308 42.47 -4.19 -3.63
C ARG A 308 42.98 -2.74 -3.63
N VAL A 309 44.15 -2.55 -3.04
CA VAL A 309 44.92 -1.29 -3.03
C VAL A 309 46.07 -1.33 -4.06
N ASP A 310 46.37 -2.48 -4.67
CA ASP A 310 47.63 -2.73 -5.40
C ASP A 310 47.50 -3.16 -6.89
N GLY A 311 46.28 -3.27 -7.44
CA GLY A 311 46.08 -3.50 -8.89
C GLY A 311 46.43 -4.90 -9.42
N THR A 312 46.62 -5.91 -8.57
CA THR A 312 46.78 -7.30 -9.02
C THR A 312 45.45 -7.88 -9.59
N SER A 313 45.47 -8.96 -10.38
CA SER A 313 44.27 -9.63 -10.94
C SER A 313 43.45 -10.38 -9.89
N VAL A 314 42.13 -10.14 -9.83
CA VAL A 314 41.16 -10.72 -8.87
C VAL A 314 41.43 -12.20 -8.64
N GLU A 315 41.37 -12.67 -7.40
CA GLU A 315 41.43 -14.12 -7.10
C GLU A 315 40.18 -14.82 -7.65
N ASN A 316 39.16 -14.06 -8.03
CA ASN A 316 37.92 -14.57 -8.56
C ASN A 316 37.24 -13.62 -9.57
N PRO A 317 37.76 -13.49 -10.80
CA PRO A 317 37.08 -12.75 -11.85
C PRO A 317 36.05 -13.61 -12.59
N ASP A 318 35.96 -14.91 -12.28
CA ASP A 318 34.94 -15.83 -12.79
C ASP A 318 33.58 -15.41 -12.22
N ASP A 319 32.69 -14.97 -13.11
CA ASP A 319 31.34 -14.52 -12.82
C ASP A 319 30.43 -15.67 -12.35
N GLU A 320 30.84 -16.92 -12.58
CA GLU A 320 30.12 -18.08 -12.09
C GLU A 320 30.37 -18.37 -10.60
N ASN A 321 31.43 -17.83 -10.01
CA ASN A 321 31.69 -18.03 -8.59
C ASN A 321 30.82 -17.09 -7.73
N PRO A 322 30.37 -17.55 -6.55
CA PRO A 322 29.54 -16.72 -5.69
C PRO A 322 30.28 -15.43 -5.28
N PRO A 323 29.56 -14.30 -5.13
CA PRO A 323 30.12 -13.13 -4.48
C PRO A 323 30.47 -13.47 -3.01
N TRP A 324 31.18 -12.56 -2.34
CA TRP A 324 31.58 -12.82 -0.96
C TRP A 324 30.40 -12.77 -0.01
N PHE A 325 30.40 -13.67 0.98
CA PHE A 325 29.43 -13.62 2.08
C PHE A 325 29.68 -12.40 2.96
N PHE A 326 28.64 -11.91 3.64
CA PHE A 326 28.77 -10.87 4.65
C PHE A 326 28.66 -11.46 6.06
N ASP A 327 29.69 -11.29 6.88
CA ASP A 327 29.74 -11.77 8.27
C ASP A 327 29.25 -13.23 8.44
N GLN A 328 28.13 -13.43 9.13
CA GLN A 328 27.49 -14.72 9.37
C GLN A 328 26.32 -15.00 8.42
N GLU A 329 26.05 -14.15 7.42
CA GLU A 329 24.96 -14.38 6.48
C GLU A 329 25.10 -15.74 5.78
N PRO A 330 24.01 -16.52 5.67
CA PRO A 330 24.07 -17.85 5.10
C PRO A 330 24.02 -17.90 3.57
N LEU A 331 23.76 -16.79 2.88
CA LEU A 331 23.70 -16.71 1.42
C LEU A 331 24.71 -15.69 0.89
N ALA A 332 25.27 -15.99 -0.27
CA ALA A 332 26.22 -15.14 -0.97
C ALA A 332 25.52 -14.37 -2.09
N GLU A 333 24.80 -13.31 -1.73
CA GLU A 333 24.22 -12.38 -2.70
C GLU A 333 24.42 -10.94 -2.23
N ALA A 334 25.52 -10.33 -2.67
CA ALA A 334 25.97 -9.03 -2.20
C ALA A 334 24.97 -7.90 -2.51
N GLY A 335 24.29 -7.94 -3.66
CA GLY A 335 23.28 -6.95 -4.03
C GLY A 335 22.10 -6.93 -3.07
N PHE A 336 21.51 -8.09 -2.75
CA PHE A 336 20.40 -8.15 -1.78
C PHE A 336 20.85 -7.90 -0.34
N SER A 337 22.04 -8.37 0.05
CA SER A 337 22.64 -8.04 1.36
C SER A 337 22.82 -6.52 1.52
N PHE A 338 23.23 -5.83 0.45
CA PHE A 338 23.28 -4.37 0.40
C PHE A 338 21.88 -3.73 0.49
N GLU A 339 20.90 -4.23 -0.26
CA GLU A 339 19.52 -3.72 -0.16
C GLU A 339 18.98 -3.80 1.26
N VAL A 340 19.29 -4.86 2.00
CA VAL A 340 18.89 -5.01 3.40
C VAL A 340 19.60 -4.00 4.29
N ALA A 341 20.89 -3.77 4.08
CA ALA A 341 21.63 -2.73 4.80
C ALA A 341 21.09 -1.32 4.51
N LEU A 342 20.66 -1.07 3.27
CA LEU A 342 20.10 0.19 2.80
C LEU A 342 18.67 0.38 3.33
N ASN A 343 17.75 -0.51 2.96
CA ASN A 343 16.32 -0.36 3.12
C ASN A 343 15.78 -1.00 4.41
N GLY A 344 16.55 -1.87 5.06
CA GLY A 344 16.10 -2.73 6.17
C GLY A 344 15.42 -4.03 5.72
N GLY A 345 15.47 -4.34 4.42
CA GLY A 345 14.80 -5.48 3.80
C GLY A 345 14.98 -5.47 2.28
N THR A 346 14.47 -6.51 1.60
CA THR A 346 14.48 -6.65 0.14
C THR A 346 13.11 -6.30 -0.46
N VAL A 347 13.03 -6.26 -1.80
CA VAL A 347 11.82 -5.86 -2.52
C VAL A 347 11.43 -6.95 -3.51
N ARG A 348 10.15 -7.32 -3.53
CA ARG A 348 9.60 -8.30 -4.47
C ARG A 348 8.35 -7.76 -5.16
N SER A 349 8.15 -8.02 -6.45
CA SER A 349 6.92 -7.62 -7.15
C SER A 349 5.72 -8.45 -6.68
N PHE A 350 4.53 -7.85 -6.67
CA PHE A 350 3.29 -8.55 -6.27
C PHE A 350 2.90 -9.69 -7.22
N THR A 351 3.21 -9.54 -8.50
CA THR A 351 2.85 -10.49 -9.55
C THR A 351 4.11 -10.95 -10.27
N THR A 352 4.09 -12.19 -10.74
CA THR A 352 5.13 -12.75 -11.61
C THR A 352 4.95 -12.33 -13.07
N VAL A 353 3.83 -11.67 -13.43
CA VAL A 353 3.59 -11.25 -14.81
C VAL A 353 4.57 -10.15 -15.22
N ARG A 354 5.42 -10.47 -16.21
CA ARG A 354 6.48 -9.59 -16.71
C ARG A 354 5.97 -8.22 -17.12
N GLY A 355 6.64 -7.18 -16.63
CA GLY A 355 6.36 -5.80 -16.97
C GLY A 355 5.02 -5.26 -16.46
N MET A 356 4.32 -5.96 -15.57
CA MET A 356 3.07 -5.49 -14.97
C MET A 356 3.35 -4.56 -13.77
N PRO A 357 3.06 -3.25 -13.84
CA PRO A 357 3.36 -2.33 -12.76
C PRO A 357 2.20 -2.27 -11.77
N TYR A 358 2.07 -3.29 -10.92
CA TYR A 358 0.95 -3.40 -9.98
C TYR A 358 1.31 -3.00 -8.54
N GLY A 359 2.48 -3.42 -8.04
CA GLY A 359 2.89 -3.16 -6.65
C GLY A 359 4.10 -4.00 -6.24
N HIS A 360 4.69 -3.69 -5.08
CA HIS A 360 5.80 -4.45 -4.51
C HIS A 360 5.58 -4.77 -3.02
N TRP A 361 6.00 -5.97 -2.64
CA TRP A 361 6.27 -6.37 -1.27
C TRP A 361 7.63 -5.84 -0.82
N PHE A 362 7.67 -5.40 0.42
CA PHE A 362 8.86 -5.20 1.22
C PHE A 362 9.06 -6.43 2.11
N GLU A 363 10.15 -7.14 1.91
CA GLU A 363 10.52 -8.37 2.61
C GLU A 363 11.50 -8.03 3.74
N THR A 364 11.12 -8.28 5.00
CA THR A 364 11.92 -7.85 6.17
C THR A 364 12.93 -8.90 6.62
N VAL A 365 12.80 -10.16 6.17
CA VAL A 365 13.64 -11.27 6.60
C VAL A 365 14.67 -11.57 5.54
N TRP A 366 15.95 -11.37 5.89
CA TRP A 366 17.07 -11.73 5.04
C TRP A 366 18.17 -12.48 5.82
N PRO A 367 18.72 -13.56 5.25
CA PRO A 367 18.23 -14.32 4.10
C PRO A 367 17.19 -15.37 4.53
N SER A 368 16.15 -15.60 3.73
CA SER A 368 15.19 -16.69 3.94
C SER A 368 15.53 -17.90 3.04
N VAL A 369 14.92 -19.07 3.29
CA VAL A 369 15.10 -20.25 2.42
C VAL A 369 14.66 -20.00 0.99
N GLU A 370 13.68 -19.13 0.76
CA GLU A 370 13.23 -18.71 -0.57
C GLU A 370 14.28 -17.83 -1.28
N SER A 371 15.07 -17.08 -0.52
CA SER A 371 16.12 -16.20 -1.06
C SER A 371 17.25 -16.95 -1.76
N GLN A 372 17.38 -18.26 -1.54
CA GLN A 372 18.41 -19.09 -2.21
C GLN A 372 18.21 -19.12 -3.74
N ASP A 373 16.97 -18.98 -4.22
CA ASP A 373 16.64 -19.03 -5.65
C ASP A 373 17.07 -17.74 -6.37
N LEU A 374 17.48 -16.73 -5.60
CA LEU A 374 18.06 -15.48 -6.08
C LEU A 374 19.59 -15.54 -6.14
N CYS A 375 20.19 -16.66 -5.72
CA CYS A 375 21.64 -16.82 -5.68
C CYS A 375 22.18 -17.40 -6.99
N GLY A 376 23.43 -17.08 -7.33
CA GLY A 376 24.15 -17.71 -8.44
C GLY A 376 24.16 -19.25 -8.38
N SER A 377 24.23 -19.92 -9.53
CA SER A 377 24.08 -21.38 -9.66
C SER A 377 25.12 -22.20 -8.87
N LYS A 378 26.35 -21.68 -8.72
CA LYS A 378 27.42 -22.27 -7.89
C LYS A 378 27.37 -21.84 -6.41
N SER A 379 26.44 -20.97 -6.02
CA SER A 379 26.34 -20.49 -4.63
C SER A 379 25.90 -21.61 -3.69
N ILE A 380 26.63 -21.78 -2.59
CA ILE A 380 26.24 -22.69 -1.51
C ILE A 380 25.47 -21.95 -0.42
N THR A 381 24.51 -22.62 0.21
CA THR A 381 23.84 -22.09 1.41
C THR A 381 24.63 -22.52 2.64
N LEU A 382 25.02 -21.61 3.52
CA LEU A 382 25.71 -21.97 4.76
C LEU A 382 24.74 -22.45 5.85
N MET A 383 25.27 -23.17 6.82
CA MET A 383 24.60 -23.59 8.05
C MET A 383 25.20 -22.87 9.26
N ASN A 384 24.46 -22.86 10.38
CA ASN A 384 24.93 -22.38 11.69
C ASN A 384 25.58 -20.97 11.68
N PRO A 385 24.82 -19.88 11.40
CA PRO A 385 23.38 -19.87 11.14
C PRO A 385 23.06 -20.25 9.69
N GLY A 386 21.89 -20.86 9.48
CA GLY A 386 21.28 -21.08 8.18
C GLY A 386 20.23 -20.01 7.86
N PRO A 387 19.66 -20.02 6.65
CA PRO A 387 18.61 -19.06 6.28
C PRO A 387 17.34 -19.28 7.11
N PHE A 388 16.54 -18.23 7.27
CA PHE A 388 15.27 -18.29 7.99
C PHE A 388 14.26 -19.16 7.25
N ASP A 389 13.47 -19.92 8.01
CA ASP A 389 12.37 -20.76 7.53
C ASP A 389 11.04 -20.00 7.45
N TYR A 390 11.09 -18.67 7.41
CA TYR A 390 9.94 -17.81 7.19
C TYR A 390 10.35 -16.53 6.46
N GLN A 391 9.37 -15.85 5.87
CA GLN A 391 9.49 -14.52 5.29
C GLN A 391 8.33 -13.66 5.80
N GLU A 392 8.56 -12.36 6.01
CA GLU A 392 7.49 -11.40 6.26
C GLU A 392 7.44 -10.37 5.14
N ARG A 393 6.26 -10.22 4.55
CA ARG A 393 5.99 -9.30 3.44
C ARG A 393 5.05 -8.20 3.89
N PHE A 394 5.40 -6.97 3.56
CA PHE A 394 4.57 -5.79 3.78
C PHE A 394 4.39 -5.03 2.47
N PRO A 395 3.17 -4.61 2.11
CA PRO A 395 2.96 -3.91 0.85
C PRO A 395 3.52 -2.48 0.93
N ILE A 396 4.23 -2.05 -0.11
CA ILE A 396 4.85 -0.72 -0.16
C ILE A 396 3.80 0.32 -0.59
N PRO A 397 3.50 1.35 0.24
CA PRO A 397 2.49 2.36 -0.08
C PRO A 397 2.99 3.33 -1.16
N ALA A 398 2.07 3.91 -1.94
CA ALA A 398 2.39 4.85 -3.00
C ALA A 398 3.11 6.12 -2.52
N SER A 399 2.89 6.53 -1.26
CA SER A 399 3.61 7.64 -0.62
C SER A 399 5.12 7.40 -0.57
N PHE A 400 5.57 6.14 -0.47
CA PHE A 400 6.98 5.81 -0.51
C PHE A 400 7.60 6.20 -1.87
N TYR A 401 6.97 5.82 -2.98
CA TYR A 401 7.45 6.15 -4.33
C TYR A 401 7.38 7.65 -4.62
N GLU A 402 6.37 8.36 -4.07
CA GLU A 402 6.31 9.82 -4.14
C GLU A 402 7.53 10.45 -3.46
N ASP A 403 7.85 10.03 -2.24
CA ASP A 403 8.91 10.60 -1.42
C ASP A 403 10.31 10.30 -1.94
N MET A 404 10.56 9.11 -2.53
CA MET A 404 11.83 8.81 -3.21
C MET A 404 12.15 9.80 -4.33
N GLN A 405 11.13 10.43 -4.88
CA GLN A 405 11.23 11.40 -5.97
C GLN A 405 11.33 12.85 -5.46
N GLN A 406 11.35 13.07 -4.15
CA GLN A 406 11.45 14.41 -3.55
C GLN A 406 12.87 14.67 -3.04
N ARG A 407 13.47 15.79 -3.45
CA ARG A 407 14.81 16.21 -3.00
C ARG A 407 14.86 16.42 -1.49
N GLU A 408 13.83 17.06 -0.94
CA GLU A 408 13.70 17.37 0.49
C GLU A 408 13.72 16.10 1.34
N PHE A 409 13.14 15.02 0.81
CA PHE A 409 13.19 13.73 1.49
C PHE A 409 14.63 13.23 1.63
N TRP A 410 15.44 13.29 0.56
CA TRP A 410 16.84 12.90 0.65
C TRP A 410 17.68 13.86 1.50
N ASP A 411 17.52 15.17 1.31
CA ASP A 411 18.31 16.21 1.97
C ASP A 411 18.04 16.31 3.47
N TYR A 412 16.81 16.07 3.91
CA TYR A 412 16.43 16.20 5.33
C TYR A 412 16.20 14.87 6.02
N MET A 413 15.50 13.93 5.38
CA MET A 413 15.08 12.71 6.06
C MET A 413 16.15 11.63 6.01
N VAL A 414 16.67 11.31 4.83
CA VAL A 414 17.74 10.32 4.67
C VAL A 414 19.04 10.82 5.32
N HIS A 415 19.38 12.08 5.12
CA HIS A 415 20.56 12.67 5.75
C HIS A 415 20.53 12.62 7.30
N ARG A 416 19.36 12.88 7.91
CA ARG A 416 19.22 12.94 9.37
C ARG A 416 19.03 11.58 10.03
N PHE A 417 18.24 10.69 9.41
CA PHE A 417 17.81 9.44 10.02
C PHE A 417 18.43 8.19 9.37
N GLY A 418 19.22 8.37 8.31
CA GLY A 418 19.80 7.30 7.52
C GLY A 418 18.78 6.59 6.63
N HIS A 419 19.25 5.60 5.89
CA HIS A 419 18.44 4.85 4.92
C HIS A 419 17.41 3.91 5.56
N LYS A 420 17.59 3.54 6.83
CA LYS A 420 16.63 2.71 7.58
C LYS A 420 15.24 3.34 7.74
N LEU A 421 15.08 4.63 7.43
CA LEU A 421 13.77 5.28 7.36
C LEU A 421 12.84 4.63 6.32
N PHE A 422 13.41 4.01 5.28
CA PHE A 422 12.66 3.33 4.22
C PHE A 422 11.84 2.16 4.78
N HIS A 423 12.44 1.37 5.67
CA HIS A 423 11.80 0.27 6.39
C HIS A 423 10.50 0.71 7.09
N TYR A 424 10.59 1.71 7.95
CA TYR A 424 9.50 2.13 8.86
C TYR A 424 8.21 2.54 8.14
N ARG A 425 8.30 2.93 6.86
CA ARG A 425 7.16 3.42 6.09
C ARG A 425 6.30 2.31 5.52
N SER A 426 6.83 1.09 5.47
CA SER A 426 6.18 -0.06 4.85
C SER A 426 5.54 -1.01 5.88
N ILE A 427 5.91 -0.97 7.16
CA ILE A 427 5.59 -2.02 8.17
C ILE A 427 4.18 -1.94 8.82
N ASN A 428 3.20 -1.36 8.13
CA ASN A 428 1.89 -1.16 8.76
C ASN A 428 1.06 -2.44 8.85
N HIS A 429 0.99 -3.24 7.78
CA HIS A 429 0.24 -4.49 7.74
C HIS A 429 0.97 -5.45 6.85
N GLY A 430 1.10 -6.70 7.27
CA GLY A 430 1.89 -7.64 6.51
C GLY A 430 1.36 -9.05 6.60
N VAL A 431 2.17 -9.95 6.08
CA VAL A 431 1.92 -11.38 6.09
C VAL A 431 3.21 -12.12 6.36
N ARG A 432 3.15 -13.14 7.21
CA ARG A 432 4.24 -14.08 7.44
C ARG A 432 3.95 -15.34 6.65
N LEU A 433 4.90 -15.73 5.81
CA LEU A 433 4.95 -17.01 5.12
C LEU A 433 5.90 -17.92 5.89
N ASN A 434 5.41 -19.08 6.31
CA ASN A 434 6.24 -20.08 6.99
C ASN A 434 6.53 -21.25 6.04
N PHE A 435 7.77 -21.72 6.05
CA PHE A 435 8.28 -22.76 5.16
C PHE A 435 8.65 -24.03 5.96
N ASP A 436 8.32 -25.21 5.41
CA ASP A 436 8.71 -26.51 5.96
C ASP A 436 9.85 -27.08 5.12
N ILE A 437 11.00 -27.26 5.77
CA ILE A 437 12.21 -27.77 5.13
C ILE A 437 12.20 -29.30 5.16
N TYR A 438 11.92 -29.93 4.01
CA TYR A 438 11.88 -31.39 3.90
C TYR A 438 13.18 -32.01 3.39
N LYS A 439 14.11 -31.22 2.83
CA LYS A 439 15.45 -31.69 2.46
C LYS A 439 16.50 -30.60 2.64
N HIS A 440 17.47 -30.84 3.52
CA HIS A 440 18.51 -29.88 3.90
C HIS A 440 19.93 -30.45 3.86
N ASN A 441 20.14 -31.61 3.22
CA ASN A 441 21.43 -32.31 3.19
C ASN A 441 22.38 -31.85 2.07
N ARG A 442 21.88 -31.05 1.13
CA ARG A 442 22.64 -30.37 0.08
C ARG A 442 21.95 -29.05 -0.29
N THR A 443 22.69 -28.14 -0.91
CA THR A 443 22.18 -26.94 -1.57
C THR A 443 21.60 -27.31 -2.95
N PRO A 444 20.51 -26.68 -3.43
CA PRO A 444 19.60 -25.79 -2.68
C PRO A 444 18.77 -26.57 -1.65
N ILE A 445 18.44 -25.92 -0.53
CA ILE A 445 17.54 -26.47 0.49
C ILE A 445 16.16 -26.62 -0.15
N LYS A 446 15.52 -27.79 -0.04
CA LYS A 446 14.15 -27.96 -0.55
C LYS A 446 13.14 -27.73 0.57
N PHE A 447 12.21 -26.82 0.30
CA PHE A 447 11.18 -26.38 1.21
C PHE A 447 9.81 -26.33 0.50
N ARG A 448 8.75 -26.17 1.28
CA ARG A 448 7.38 -25.95 0.80
C ARG A 448 6.65 -24.97 1.71
N ASP A 449 5.67 -24.27 1.16
CA ASP A 449 4.83 -23.36 1.92
C ASP A 449 3.91 -24.15 2.87
N VAL A 450 3.83 -23.70 4.12
CA VAL A 450 3.04 -24.35 5.17
C VAL A 450 1.82 -23.53 5.54
N SER A 451 2.04 -22.23 5.73
CA SER A 451 0.99 -21.33 6.22
C SER A 451 1.31 -19.88 5.93
N THR A 452 0.25 -19.11 5.78
CA THR A 452 0.25 -17.68 5.55
C THR A 452 -0.51 -17.03 6.70
N ILE A 453 0.18 -16.23 7.52
CA ILE A 453 -0.39 -15.62 8.72
C ILE A 453 -0.41 -14.10 8.57
N ARG A 454 -1.57 -13.47 8.80
CA ARG A 454 -1.65 -12.00 8.83
C ARG A 454 -0.85 -11.44 9.99
N ILE A 455 0.05 -10.52 9.68
CA ILE A 455 0.78 -9.74 10.68
C ILE A 455 0.02 -8.42 10.85
N GLY A 456 -0.39 -8.15 12.09
CA GLY A 456 -0.93 -6.85 12.48
C GLY A 456 0.13 -5.75 12.40
N PRO A 457 -0.20 -4.51 12.78
CA PRO A 457 0.77 -3.44 12.77
C PRO A 457 1.93 -3.75 13.72
N VAL A 458 3.15 -3.75 13.17
CA VAL A 458 4.37 -3.85 13.97
C VAL A 458 4.43 -2.60 14.82
N SER A 459 4.27 -2.79 16.13
CA SER A 459 4.34 -1.72 17.10
C SER A 459 5.78 -1.21 17.19
N HIS A 460 6.14 -0.21 16.39
CA HIS A 460 7.25 0.64 16.77
C HIS A 460 6.77 1.62 17.83
N GLN A 461 7.36 1.48 19.02
CA GLN A 461 7.39 2.50 20.07
C GLN A 461 7.89 3.81 19.46
N LEU A 462 6.98 4.65 18.96
CA LEU A 462 7.13 6.09 18.75
C LEU A 462 5.77 6.64 18.32
N GLY A 463 4.90 6.80 19.32
CA GLY A 463 3.59 7.40 19.18
C GLY A 463 2.86 7.23 20.50
N GLN A 464 3.00 8.21 21.39
CA GLN A 464 2.35 8.26 22.72
C GLN A 464 0.84 7.93 22.68
N ASN A 465 0.19 8.05 21.51
CA ASN A 465 -1.21 7.71 21.32
C ASN A 465 -1.50 6.20 21.27
N ASN A 466 -0.57 5.33 20.87
CA ASN A 466 -0.81 3.89 20.76
C ASN A 466 -0.75 3.15 22.11
N GLU A 467 0.10 3.57 23.05
CA GLU A 467 0.09 3.04 24.42
C GLU A 467 -1.21 3.42 25.13
N VAL A 468 -1.61 4.69 25.07
CA VAL A 468 -2.91 5.14 25.61
C VAL A 468 -4.10 4.43 24.96
N LEU A 469 -4.02 4.11 23.67
CA LEU A 469 -5.07 3.39 22.95
C LEU A 469 -5.14 1.91 23.29
N ARG A 470 -3.98 1.25 23.40
CA ARG A 470 -3.88 -0.15 23.82
C ARG A 470 -4.23 -0.29 25.29
N GLU A 471 -3.78 0.60 26.16
CA GLU A 471 -4.15 0.66 27.58
C GLU A 471 -5.65 0.93 27.76
N ARG A 472 -6.28 1.81 26.97
CA ARG A 472 -7.74 2.03 27.02
C ARG A 472 -8.53 0.79 26.59
N TRP A 473 -8.06 0.07 25.57
CA TRP A 473 -8.71 -1.17 25.12
C TRP A 473 -8.38 -2.37 26.03
N GLU A 474 -7.18 -2.44 26.61
CA GLU A 474 -6.80 -3.40 27.65
C GLU A 474 -7.57 -3.15 28.95
N SER A 475 -7.83 -1.88 29.30
CA SER A 475 -8.78 -1.50 30.37
C SER A 475 -10.19 -2.01 30.04
N VAL A 476 -10.60 -1.97 28.76
CA VAL A 476 -11.81 -2.62 28.25
C VAL A 476 -11.72 -4.16 28.27
N HIS A 477 -10.54 -4.76 28.29
CA HIS A 477 -10.39 -6.22 28.41
C HIS A 477 -10.50 -6.73 29.84
N THR A 478 -10.17 -5.90 30.83
CA THR A 478 -10.49 -6.16 32.24
C THR A 478 -11.99 -6.17 32.52
N ILE A 479 -12.78 -5.40 31.77
CA ILE A 479 -14.26 -5.36 31.82
C ILE A 479 -14.89 -6.72 31.48
N ILE A 480 -14.40 -7.36 30.42
CA ILE A 480 -14.91 -8.68 29.96
C ILE A 480 -14.33 -9.82 30.84
N GLY A 481 -13.58 -9.47 31.88
CA GLY A 481 -12.74 -10.36 32.68
C GLY A 481 -13.44 -11.13 33.79
N ALA A 482 -14.57 -10.65 34.33
CA ALA A 482 -15.12 -11.23 35.56
C ALA A 482 -16.32 -12.17 35.29
N GLN A 483 -15.96 -13.42 34.98
CA GLN A 483 -16.78 -14.65 35.01
C GLN A 483 -17.78 -14.90 33.87
N GLY A 484 -17.43 -15.92 33.07
CA GLY A 484 -18.39 -16.89 32.50
C GLY A 484 -19.07 -16.57 31.17
N GLU A 485 -18.33 -16.61 30.05
CA GLU A 485 -18.75 -17.25 28.77
C GLU A 485 -17.61 -17.16 27.71
N PRO A 486 -16.93 -18.28 27.35
CA PRO A 486 -15.68 -18.25 26.58
C PRO A 486 -15.76 -17.74 25.13
N GLU A 487 -16.92 -17.84 24.47
CA GLU A 487 -17.05 -17.55 23.03
C GLU A 487 -17.52 -16.13 22.73
N GLU A 488 -18.54 -15.62 23.44
CA GLU A 488 -19.00 -14.22 23.29
C GLU A 488 -17.88 -13.21 23.58
N ARG A 489 -17.04 -13.54 24.57
CA ARG A 489 -15.85 -12.76 24.95
C ARG A 489 -14.84 -12.65 23.80
N LYS A 490 -14.58 -13.75 23.09
CA LYS A 490 -13.68 -13.77 21.92
C LYS A 490 -14.28 -12.99 20.77
N ILE A 491 -15.60 -13.11 20.57
CA ILE A 491 -16.33 -12.43 19.49
C ILE A 491 -16.30 -10.90 19.68
N ALA A 492 -16.60 -10.40 20.88
CA ALA A 492 -16.55 -8.96 21.19
C ALA A 492 -15.12 -8.40 21.15
N GLN A 493 -14.13 -9.14 21.65
CA GLN A 493 -12.71 -8.79 21.57
C GLN A 493 -12.22 -8.70 20.12
N SER A 494 -12.56 -9.70 19.31
CA SER A 494 -12.23 -9.74 17.88
C SER A 494 -12.89 -8.59 17.14
N PHE A 495 -14.16 -8.29 17.43
CA PHE A 495 -14.90 -7.18 16.84
C PHE A 495 -14.23 -5.84 17.12
N GLY A 496 -13.93 -5.52 18.38
CA GLY A 496 -13.37 -4.22 18.75
C GLY A 496 -11.94 -4.02 18.24
N MET A 497 -11.10 -5.06 18.28
CA MET A 497 -9.76 -5.00 17.67
C MET A 497 -9.85 -4.82 16.15
N SER A 498 -10.78 -5.50 15.50
CA SER A 498 -11.00 -5.38 14.05
C SER A 498 -11.57 -4.00 13.67
N LEU A 499 -12.45 -3.41 14.49
CA LEU A 499 -12.98 -2.05 14.27
C LEU A 499 -11.89 -1.00 14.46
N LEU A 500 -11.05 -1.13 15.50
CA LEU A 500 -9.89 -0.27 15.72
C LEU A 500 -8.92 -0.37 14.55
N GLN A 501 -8.58 -1.60 14.15
CA GLN A 501 -7.72 -1.84 13.00
C GLN A 501 -8.33 -1.21 11.74
N SER A 502 -9.62 -1.40 11.47
CA SER A 502 -10.30 -0.80 10.31
C SER A 502 -10.19 0.73 10.25
N SER A 503 -10.25 1.40 11.40
CA SER A 503 -10.06 2.85 11.49
C SER A 503 -8.63 3.28 11.14
N LYS A 504 -7.66 2.35 11.21
CA LYS A 504 -6.24 2.53 10.86
C LYS A 504 -5.92 2.11 9.43
N ILE A 505 -6.51 1.00 8.95
CA ILE A 505 -6.19 0.34 7.67
C ILE A 505 -7.12 0.66 6.51
N GLU A 506 -8.14 1.48 6.75
CA GLU A 506 -9.12 1.90 5.74
C GLU A 506 -9.95 0.73 5.14
N ASN A 507 -10.19 -0.35 5.89
CA ASN A 507 -10.83 -1.56 5.37
C ASN A 507 -12.38 -1.53 5.40
N SER A 508 -12.96 -2.38 4.56
CA SER A 508 -14.33 -2.92 4.46
C SER A 508 -14.88 -3.57 5.76
N PHE A 509 -14.69 -2.94 6.92
CA PHE A 509 -15.12 -3.51 8.20
C PHE A 509 -16.61 -3.85 8.24
N TRP A 510 -17.45 -2.99 7.68
CA TRP A 510 -18.90 -3.20 7.67
C TRP A 510 -19.39 -4.14 6.55
N THR A 511 -18.50 -4.83 5.81
CA THR A 511 -18.89 -5.71 4.69
C THR A 511 -19.03 -7.19 5.08
N HIS A 512 -18.66 -7.62 6.28
CA HIS A 512 -18.78 -9.02 6.75
C HIS A 512 -19.98 -9.21 7.71
N GLU A 513 -21.14 -8.74 7.26
CA GLU A 513 -22.36 -8.44 8.02
C GLU A 513 -22.68 -9.38 9.19
N GLU A 514 -22.54 -10.69 9.01
CA GLU A 514 -22.86 -11.68 10.05
C GLU A 514 -21.87 -11.67 11.24
N ALA A 515 -20.58 -11.45 10.99
CA ALA A 515 -19.57 -11.37 12.04
C ALA A 515 -19.69 -10.06 12.84
N GLN A 516 -19.91 -8.93 12.15
CA GLN A 516 -20.09 -7.65 12.84
C GLN A 516 -21.40 -7.60 13.63
N ARG A 517 -22.51 -8.13 13.09
CA ARG A 517 -23.78 -8.21 13.82
C ARG A 517 -23.65 -9.04 15.10
N ARG A 518 -22.96 -10.18 15.04
CA ARG A 518 -22.66 -11.00 16.23
C ARG A 518 -21.77 -10.27 17.22
N GLY A 519 -20.75 -9.53 16.75
CA GLY A 519 -19.89 -8.69 17.59
C GLY A 519 -20.65 -7.59 18.32
N VAL A 520 -21.49 -6.85 17.61
CA VAL A 520 -22.34 -5.78 18.17
C VAL A 520 -23.35 -6.36 19.17
N ALA A 521 -24.00 -7.48 18.83
CA ALA A 521 -24.94 -8.16 19.71
C ALA A 521 -24.26 -8.60 21.03
N ALA A 522 -23.09 -9.22 20.95
CA ALA A 522 -22.33 -9.67 22.11
C ALA A 522 -21.96 -8.51 23.06
N ILE A 523 -21.59 -7.34 22.51
CA ILE A 523 -21.30 -6.13 23.32
C ILE A 523 -22.56 -5.68 24.08
N PHE A 524 -23.72 -5.61 23.40
CA PHE A 524 -24.96 -5.15 24.03
C PHE A 524 -25.57 -6.19 24.98
N GLU A 525 -25.42 -7.47 24.72
CA GLU A 525 -25.85 -8.53 25.64
C GLU A 525 -25.04 -8.45 26.94
N HIS A 526 -23.73 -8.23 26.85
CA HIS A 526 -22.87 -8.02 28.03
C HIS A 526 -23.29 -6.77 28.82
N LEU A 527 -23.49 -5.62 28.16
CA LEU A 527 -23.93 -4.39 28.81
C LEU A 527 -25.33 -4.51 29.47
N LYS A 528 -26.14 -5.49 29.05
CA LYS A 528 -27.48 -5.77 29.60
C LYS A 528 -27.50 -6.92 30.62
N LYS A 529 -26.40 -7.67 30.82
CA LYS A 529 -26.34 -8.80 31.78
C LYS A 529 -26.65 -8.30 33.20
N GLN A 530 -27.66 -8.88 33.84
CA GLN A 530 -28.13 -8.51 35.18
C GLN A 530 -27.15 -8.91 36.30
N SER A 531 -26.16 -9.75 36.00
CA SER A 531 -25.13 -10.20 36.94
C SER A 531 -24.01 -9.18 37.18
N VAL A 532 -23.96 -8.09 36.42
CA VAL A 532 -22.94 -7.03 36.52
C VAL A 532 -23.52 -5.83 37.27
N SER A 533 -22.73 -5.22 38.17
CA SER A 533 -23.18 -4.05 38.94
C SER A 533 -23.52 -2.86 38.02
N GLU A 534 -24.38 -1.94 38.46
CA GLU A 534 -24.74 -0.76 37.65
C GLU A 534 -23.55 0.21 37.46
N GLU A 535 -22.71 0.36 38.49
CA GLU A 535 -21.51 1.19 38.44
C GLU A 535 -20.49 0.67 37.42
N GLU A 536 -20.30 -0.65 37.38
CA GLU A 536 -19.42 -1.32 36.42
C GLU A 536 -19.96 -1.18 34.99
N ARG A 537 -21.25 -1.44 34.75
CA ARG A 537 -21.89 -1.24 33.43
C ARG A 537 -21.76 0.20 32.92
N LEU A 538 -21.86 1.20 33.80
CA LEU A 538 -21.69 2.62 33.45
C LEU A 538 -20.23 2.97 33.12
N SER A 539 -19.27 2.44 33.89
CA SER A 539 -17.84 2.55 33.59
C SER A 539 -17.51 1.94 32.22
N ASP A 540 -18.08 0.78 31.93
CA ASP A 540 -17.82 0.06 30.68
C ASP A 540 -18.35 0.79 29.46
N PHE A 541 -19.54 1.35 29.61
CA PHE A 541 -20.14 2.19 28.59
C PHE A 541 -19.33 3.49 28.37
N THR A 542 -18.77 4.06 29.44
CA THR A 542 -17.85 5.22 29.34
C THR A 542 -16.62 4.88 28.50
N HIS A 543 -16.02 3.71 28.73
CA HIS A 543 -14.86 3.27 27.98
C HIS A 543 -15.17 2.97 26.51
N LEU A 544 -16.34 2.37 26.22
CA LEU A 544 -16.82 2.17 24.85
C LEU A 544 -16.97 3.50 24.10
N ILE A 545 -17.55 4.52 24.75
CA ILE A 545 -17.66 5.87 24.17
C ILE A 545 -16.27 6.46 23.89
N GLY A 546 -15.34 6.33 24.83
CA GLY A 546 -13.95 6.78 24.66
C GLY A 546 -13.24 6.10 23.48
N PHE A 547 -13.50 4.81 23.27
CA PHE A 547 -12.99 4.06 22.13
C PHE A 547 -13.59 4.54 20.80
N ILE A 548 -14.92 4.73 20.75
CA ILE A 548 -15.61 5.25 19.57
C ILE A 548 -15.07 6.65 19.21
N TRP A 549 -14.80 7.49 20.22
CA TRP A 549 -14.20 8.79 19.99
C TRP A 549 -12.88 8.71 19.24
N THR A 550 -12.01 7.78 19.61
CA THR A 550 -10.72 7.65 18.93
C THR A 550 -10.85 7.18 17.49
N ILE A 551 -11.71 6.20 17.20
CA ILE A 551 -11.89 5.76 15.80
C ILE A 551 -12.47 6.88 14.91
N VAL A 552 -13.33 7.75 15.47
CA VAL A 552 -13.85 8.93 14.76
C VAL A 552 -12.75 9.96 14.49
N GLN A 553 -11.83 10.19 15.43
CA GLN A 553 -10.69 11.07 15.21
C GLN A 553 -9.72 10.52 14.15
N ASN A 554 -9.48 9.21 14.13
CA ASN A 554 -8.69 8.57 13.07
C ASN A 554 -9.33 8.81 11.70
N HIS A 555 -10.64 8.58 11.59
CA HIS A 555 -11.40 8.80 10.37
C HIS A 555 -11.36 10.27 9.90
N LYS A 556 -11.52 11.23 10.82
CA LYS A 556 -11.35 12.66 10.54
C LYS A 556 -9.98 12.98 9.94
N GLY A 557 -8.91 12.48 10.54
CA GLY A 557 -7.54 12.71 10.03
C GLY A 557 -7.35 12.24 8.60
N LYS A 558 -8.05 11.17 8.19
CA LYS A 558 -8.04 10.64 6.81
C LYS A 558 -8.82 11.52 5.85
N ILE A 559 -10.00 11.99 6.25
CA ILE A 559 -10.80 12.92 5.44
C ILE A 559 -10.04 14.24 5.25
N ASP A 560 -9.43 14.77 6.30
CA ASP A 560 -8.61 15.98 6.24
C ASP A 560 -7.38 15.80 5.31
N ALA A 561 -6.83 14.58 5.22
CA ALA A 561 -5.75 14.27 4.28
C ALA A 561 -6.25 14.23 2.82
N LEU A 562 -7.44 13.67 2.59
CA LEU A 562 -8.10 13.67 1.27
C LEU A 562 -8.40 15.10 0.81
N SER A 563 -9.00 15.93 1.68
CA SER A 563 -9.40 17.30 1.36
C SER A 563 -8.23 18.25 1.08
N ARG A 564 -7.07 18.04 1.71
CA ARG A 564 -5.84 18.83 1.46
C ARG A 564 -5.22 18.60 0.08
N SER A 565 -5.59 17.52 -0.61
CA SER A 565 -5.09 17.22 -1.96
C SER A 565 -5.87 17.91 -3.10
N GLY A 566 -7.03 18.51 -2.80
CA GLY A 566 -8.02 18.96 -3.81
C GLY A 566 -7.95 20.43 -4.26
N GLN A 567 -6.91 21.21 -3.92
CA GLN A 567 -6.87 22.66 -4.19
C GLN A 567 -6.13 23.10 -5.48
N ALA A 568 -5.78 22.19 -6.39
CA ALA A 568 -5.22 22.56 -7.70
C ALA A 568 -6.28 22.43 -8.81
N ALA A 569 -6.85 23.56 -9.23
CA ALA A 569 -7.83 23.64 -10.30
C ALA A 569 -7.19 23.41 -11.68
N ILE A 570 -7.41 22.23 -12.28
CA ILE A 570 -7.25 22.01 -13.74
C ILE A 570 -8.48 21.24 -14.27
N PRO A 571 -9.22 21.73 -15.29
CA PRO A 571 -10.55 21.20 -15.64
C PRO A 571 -10.62 19.92 -16.49
N GLN A 572 -9.56 19.10 -16.63
CA GLN A 572 -9.54 18.05 -17.67
C GLN A 572 -9.09 16.64 -17.28
N ILE A 573 -8.98 16.29 -15.99
CA ILE A 573 -8.76 14.88 -15.58
C ILE A 573 -9.61 14.59 -14.35
N GLN A 574 -10.83 14.07 -14.56
CA GLN A 574 -11.71 13.64 -13.47
C GLN A 574 -11.42 12.17 -13.07
N ILE A 575 -10.32 12.02 -12.31
CA ILE A 575 -10.01 11.17 -11.12
C ILE A 575 -10.30 9.65 -11.09
N PRO A 576 -9.69 8.93 -10.12
CA PRO A 576 -10.49 8.07 -9.24
C PRO A 576 -10.26 8.24 -7.70
N SER A 577 -10.41 9.46 -7.19
CA SER A 577 -10.66 9.74 -5.75
C SER A 577 -12.02 9.24 -5.24
N GLU A 578 -12.86 8.71 -6.14
CA GLU A 578 -14.26 8.36 -5.88
C GLU A 578 -14.44 7.05 -5.14
N GLU A 579 -13.62 6.03 -5.44
CA GLU A 579 -13.72 4.73 -4.78
C GLU A 579 -13.25 4.81 -3.32
N ARG A 580 -12.24 5.65 -3.06
CA ARG A 580 -11.79 6.00 -1.70
C ARG A 580 -12.86 6.81 -0.96
N ARG A 581 -13.43 7.83 -1.60
CA ARG A 581 -14.53 8.63 -1.03
C ARG A 581 -15.75 7.77 -0.70
N ARG A 582 -16.12 6.83 -1.58
CA ARG A 582 -17.22 5.87 -1.36
C ARG A 582 -16.98 4.96 -0.16
N ALA A 583 -15.75 4.48 0.03
CA ALA A 583 -15.42 3.63 1.17
C ALA A 583 -15.39 4.39 2.49
N LEU A 584 -14.83 5.60 2.50
CA LEU A 584 -14.88 6.47 3.66
C LEU A 584 -16.34 6.83 4.03
N LEU A 585 -17.20 7.11 3.06
CA LEU A 585 -18.64 7.30 3.30
C LEU A 585 -19.30 6.05 3.87
N THR A 586 -18.98 4.88 3.33
CA THR A 586 -19.51 3.60 3.80
C THR A 586 -19.09 3.32 5.24
N TRP A 587 -17.82 3.56 5.57
CA TRP A 587 -17.30 3.41 6.92
C TRP A 587 -17.96 4.42 7.88
N ASN A 588 -18.07 5.68 7.47
CA ASN A 588 -18.70 6.75 8.25
C ASN A 588 -20.14 6.38 8.63
N ARG A 589 -20.93 5.92 7.65
CA ARG A 589 -22.32 5.52 7.85
C ARG A 589 -22.45 4.32 8.78
N GLY A 590 -21.63 3.29 8.61
CA GLY A 590 -21.65 2.12 9.50
C GLY A 590 -21.31 2.47 10.95
N THR A 591 -20.31 3.33 11.16
CA THR A 591 -19.96 3.83 12.50
C THR A 591 -21.08 4.70 13.08
N SER A 592 -21.76 5.50 12.27
CA SER A 592 -22.92 6.30 12.69
C SER A 592 -24.09 5.43 13.15
N ILE A 593 -24.37 4.33 12.46
CA ILE A 593 -25.38 3.34 12.86
C ILE A 593 -25.00 2.72 14.21
N PHE A 594 -23.74 2.33 14.39
CA PHE A 594 -23.26 1.76 15.64
C PHE A 594 -23.39 2.75 16.82
N VAL A 595 -23.02 4.01 16.63
CA VAL A 595 -23.22 5.08 17.63
C VAL A 595 -24.70 5.24 18.00
N LYS A 596 -25.59 5.20 17.02
CA LYS A 596 -27.03 5.28 17.23
C LYS A 596 -27.56 4.08 18.03
N GLN A 597 -27.07 2.88 17.73
CA GLN A 597 -27.40 1.68 18.50
C GLN A 597 -26.92 1.78 19.95
N CYS A 598 -25.74 2.35 20.22
CA CYS A 598 -25.27 2.61 21.58
C CYS A 598 -26.24 3.50 22.36
N SER A 599 -26.78 4.54 21.72
CA SER A 599 -27.75 5.45 22.34
C SER A 599 -29.11 4.79 22.61
N GLN A 600 -29.55 3.87 21.74
CA GLN A 600 -30.88 3.23 21.83
C GLN A 600 -30.91 2.00 22.74
N GLN A 601 -29.83 1.23 22.77
CA GLN A 601 -29.81 -0.08 23.42
C GLN A 601 -29.32 -0.07 24.87
N PHE A 602 -28.83 1.07 25.38
CA PHE A 602 -28.37 1.22 26.77
C PHE A 602 -29.21 2.26 27.54
N PRO A 603 -30.40 1.88 28.07
CA PRO A 603 -31.35 2.81 28.66
C PRO A 603 -30.86 3.49 29.95
N ASN A 604 -29.91 2.89 30.68
CA ASN A 604 -29.34 3.43 31.92
C ASN A 604 -28.21 4.47 31.67
N ALA A 605 -27.99 4.89 30.43
CA ALA A 605 -26.99 5.92 30.11
C ALA A 605 -27.27 7.23 30.89
N SER A 606 -26.25 7.75 31.59
CA SER A 606 -26.26 9.08 32.19
C SER A 606 -26.47 10.17 31.12
N GLU A 607 -26.91 11.36 31.54
CA GLU A 607 -27.03 12.50 30.61
C GLU A 607 -25.69 12.85 29.95
N GLY A 608 -24.57 12.69 30.68
CA GLY A 608 -23.22 12.87 30.13
C GLY A 608 -22.90 11.90 28.99
N HIS A 609 -23.29 10.63 29.11
CA HIS A 609 -23.09 9.63 28.04
C HIS A 609 -23.94 9.94 26.80
N LYS A 610 -25.20 10.33 27.02
CA LYS A 610 -26.11 10.74 25.93
C LYS A 610 -25.57 11.95 25.18
N PHE A 611 -25.00 12.91 25.90
CA PHE A 611 -24.33 14.07 25.31
C PHE A 611 -23.12 13.65 24.47
N GLN A 612 -22.21 12.82 25.00
CA GLN A 612 -21.03 12.36 24.27
C GLN A 612 -21.36 11.58 22.99
N LEU A 613 -22.36 10.69 23.02
CA LEU A 613 -22.82 9.96 21.84
C LEU A 613 -23.45 10.88 20.79
N SER A 614 -24.17 11.91 21.24
CA SER A 614 -24.74 12.93 20.36
C SER A 614 -23.63 13.74 19.67
N THR A 615 -22.59 14.14 20.39
CA THR A 615 -21.41 14.80 19.82
C THR A 615 -20.68 13.92 18.80
N LEU A 616 -20.61 12.60 19.04
CA LEU A 616 -20.02 11.66 18.09
C LEU A 616 -20.84 11.54 16.81
N GLY A 617 -22.17 11.44 16.93
CA GLY A 617 -23.08 11.43 15.78
C GLY A 617 -22.97 12.71 14.95
N LEU A 618 -22.91 13.87 15.61
CA LEU A 618 -22.71 15.16 14.96
C LEU A 618 -21.36 15.25 14.24
N SER A 619 -20.29 14.76 14.88
CA SER A 619 -18.95 14.73 14.28
C SER A 619 -18.93 13.87 13.01
N LEU A 620 -19.55 12.70 13.05
CA LEU A 620 -19.66 11.81 11.89
C LEU A 620 -20.47 12.45 10.75
N GLU A 621 -21.56 13.16 11.06
CA GLU A 621 -22.35 13.89 10.07
C GLU A 621 -21.51 14.99 9.39
N ILE A 622 -20.76 15.79 10.14
CA ILE A 622 -19.85 16.81 9.56
C ILE A 622 -18.86 16.16 8.59
N LEU A 623 -18.24 15.05 9.01
CA LEU A 623 -17.29 14.30 8.18
C LEU A 623 -17.94 13.71 6.93
N ARG A 624 -19.18 13.26 7.03
CA ARG A 624 -19.97 12.77 5.88
C ARG A 624 -20.22 13.88 4.86
N LEU A 625 -20.62 15.08 5.32
CA LEU A 625 -20.85 16.22 4.44
C LEU A 625 -19.57 16.69 3.72
N GLN A 626 -18.39 16.50 4.35
CA GLN A 626 -17.10 16.76 3.70
C GLN A 626 -16.76 15.75 2.59
N LEU A 627 -17.30 14.53 2.68
CA LEU A 627 -17.05 13.44 1.75
C LEU A 627 -18.07 13.36 0.61
N PHE A 628 -19.12 14.17 0.60
CA PHE A 628 -20.21 14.04 -0.38
C PHE A 628 -20.70 15.41 -0.86
N SER A 629 -20.90 15.57 -2.16
CA SER A 629 -21.43 16.79 -2.77
C SER A 629 -22.96 16.78 -2.76
N PRO A 630 -23.60 17.93 -2.47
CA PRO A 630 -25.04 18.09 -2.58
C PRO A 630 -25.51 18.28 -4.03
N ASN A 631 -24.60 18.52 -4.98
CA ASN A 631 -24.95 18.75 -6.38
C ASN A 631 -24.94 17.43 -7.16
N LEU A 632 -26.11 16.80 -7.28
CA LEU A 632 -26.26 15.50 -7.97
C LEU A 632 -25.87 15.52 -9.47
N GLN A 633 -25.76 16.69 -10.10
CA GLN A 633 -25.33 16.78 -11.50
C GLN A 633 -23.83 16.60 -11.64
N THR A 634 -23.06 17.17 -10.71
CA THR A 634 -21.59 17.13 -10.69
C THR A 634 -21.04 16.03 -9.76
N GLU A 635 -21.88 15.50 -8.87
CA GLU A 635 -21.55 14.38 -7.99
C GLU A 635 -21.39 13.09 -8.81
N THR A 636 -20.36 12.34 -8.44
CA THR A 636 -19.91 11.17 -9.17
C THR A 636 -20.27 9.85 -8.48
N ILE A 637 -20.55 9.88 -7.18
CA ILE A 637 -21.18 8.78 -6.44
C ILE A 637 -22.70 8.84 -6.65
N LYS A 638 -23.17 8.18 -7.72
CA LYS A 638 -24.58 8.18 -8.14
C LYS A 638 -25.41 6.98 -7.64
N SER A 639 -24.94 6.34 -6.57
CA SER A 639 -25.55 5.12 -6.03
C SER A 639 -25.27 4.99 -4.54
N GLY A 640 -26.17 4.31 -3.82
CA GLY A 640 -26.04 4.05 -2.38
C GLY A 640 -26.96 4.91 -1.52
N PRO A 641 -26.97 4.67 -0.20
CA PRO A 641 -27.93 5.30 0.71
C PRO A 641 -27.83 6.82 0.75
N ASP A 642 -26.62 7.38 0.74
CA ASP A 642 -26.40 8.84 0.80
C ASP A 642 -26.90 9.57 -0.45
N PHE A 643 -26.67 8.98 -1.63
CA PHE A 643 -27.21 9.49 -2.89
C PHE A 643 -28.74 9.40 -2.93
N MET A 644 -29.32 8.27 -2.50
CA MET A 644 -30.78 8.09 -2.45
C MET A 644 -31.44 9.11 -1.51
N GLU A 645 -30.87 9.30 -0.34
CA GLU A 645 -31.36 10.24 0.66
C GLU A 645 -31.41 11.66 0.13
N LEU A 646 -30.32 12.14 -0.48
CA LEU A 646 -30.26 13.47 -1.08
C LEU A 646 -31.22 13.63 -2.28
N ALA A 647 -31.28 12.63 -3.15
CA ALA A 647 -32.22 12.65 -4.29
C ALA A 647 -33.68 12.71 -3.83
N LEU A 648 -34.01 12.05 -2.73
CA LEU A 648 -35.34 12.11 -2.12
C LEU A 648 -35.57 13.48 -1.47
N LEU A 649 -34.60 14.07 -0.76
CA LEU A 649 -34.73 15.41 -0.18
C LEU A 649 -34.96 16.49 -1.24
N LEU A 650 -34.27 16.42 -2.39
CA LEU A 650 -34.48 17.36 -3.50
C LEU A 650 -35.87 17.21 -4.14
N ARG A 651 -36.37 15.98 -4.29
CA ARG A 651 -37.74 15.74 -4.76
C ARG A 651 -38.78 16.21 -3.74
N LEU A 652 -38.53 15.96 -2.46
CA LEU A 652 -39.39 16.39 -1.36
C LEU A 652 -39.57 17.91 -1.38
N GLN A 653 -38.46 18.63 -1.58
CA GLN A 653 -38.46 20.08 -1.76
C GLN A 653 -39.31 20.50 -2.96
N ASP A 654 -39.09 19.91 -4.15
CA ASP A 654 -39.82 20.27 -5.38
C ASP A 654 -41.33 20.08 -5.24
N PHE A 655 -41.79 18.96 -4.68
CA PHE A 655 -43.21 18.73 -4.42
C PHE A 655 -43.78 19.69 -3.37
N PHE A 656 -43.00 20.02 -2.33
CA PHE A 656 -43.43 20.98 -1.32
C PHE A 656 -43.65 22.38 -1.92
N HIS A 657 -42.75 22.84 -2.80
CA HIS A 657 -42.93 24.12 -3.51
C HIS A 657 -44.12 24.12 -4.46
N LYS A 658 -44.47 22.96 -5.02
CA LYS A 658 -45.66 22.77 -5.87
C LYS A 658 -46.96 22.63 -5.07
N GLY A 659 -46.89 22.50 -3.75
CA GLY A 659 -48.06 22.31 -2.88
C GLY A 659 -48.60 20.88 -2.86
N ASP A 660 -47.87 19.90 -3.39
CA ASP A 660 -48.31 18.51 -3.51
C ASP A 660 -48.00 17.71 -2.24
N MET A 661 -48.91 17.75 -1.27
CA MET A 661 -48.70 17.17 0.07
C MET A 661 -48.66 15.63 0.10
N ILE A 662 -49.35 14.95 -0.83
CA ILE A 662 -49.40 13.47 -0.88
C ILE A 662 -48.03 12.89 -1.26
N PRO A 663 -47.37 13.32 -2.36
CA PRO A 663 -45.99 12.96 -2.66
C PRO A 663 -44.99 13.30 -1.54
N CYS A 664 -45.17 14.45 -0.86
CA CYS A 664 -44.30 14.81 0.27
C CYS A 664 -44.36 13.77 1.40
N ARG A 665 -45.56 13.32 1.78
CA ARG A 665 -45.74 12.29 2.84
C ARG A 665 -45.11 10.95 2.45
N ASP A 666 -45.22 10.54 1.19
CA ASP A 666 -44.61 9.29 0.70
C ASP A 666 -43.06 9.37 0.74
N ILE A 667 -42.49 10.50 0.27
CA ILE A 667 -41.04 10.69 0.26
C ILE A 667 -40.47 10.75 1.69
N VAL A 668 -41.13 11.45 2.60
CA VAL A 668 -40.80 11.49 4.04
C VAL A 668 -40.70 10.07 4.61
N LYS A 669 -41.71 9.23 4.35
CA LYS A 669 -41.72 7.83 4.79
C LYS A 669 -40.54 7.04 4.21
N ARG A 670 -40.28 7.21 2.91
CA ARG A 670 -39.17 6.54 2.22
C ARG A 670 -37.80 6.95 2.74
N ILE A 671 -37.61 8.21 3.14
CA ILE A 671 -36.35 8.67 3.76
C ILE A 671 -36.16 8.03 5.14
N ARG A 672 -37.24 7.87 5.93
CA ARG A 672 -37.18 7.18 7.24
C ARG A 672 -36.87 5.69 7.12
N GLU A 673 -37.26 5.06 6.03
CA GLU A 673 -36.98 3.65 5.72
C GLU A 673 -35.53 3.41 5.28
N ILE A 674 -34.75 4.46 4.98
CA ILE A 674 -33.33 4.29 4.65
C ILE A 674 -32.56 3.92 5.91
N ASP A 675 -31.98 2.73 5.91
CA ASP A 675 -31.18 2.25 7.03
C ASP A 675 -29.96 3.16 7.28
N GLY A 676 -29.74 3.53 8.53
CA GLY A 676 -28.76 4.55 8.91
C GLY A 676 -29.01 5.95 8.35
N CYS A 677 -30.27 6.36 8.15
CA CYS A 677 -30.66 7.72 7.74
C CYS A 677 -29.84 8.78 8.49
N SER A 678 -29.25 9.71 7.73
CA SER A 678 -28.32 10.70 8.25
C SER A 678 -28.98 11.67 9.22
N LEU A 679 -28.16 12.32 10.06
CA LEU A 679 -28.67 13.31 11.01
C LEU A 679 -29.28 14.50 10.24
N PHE A 680 -28.64 14.92 9.15
CA PHE A 680 -29.13 16.00 8.29
C PHE A 680 -30.52 15.69 7.70
N ALA A 681 -30.67 14.52 7.07
CA ALA A 681 -31.93 14.15 6.44
C ALA A 681 -33.05 13.92 7.46
N ASN A 682 -32.74 13.32 8.61
CA ASN A 682 -33.71 13.14 9.67
C ASN A 682 -34.25 14.49 10.18
N MET A 683 -33.40 15.52 10.31
CA MET A 683 -33.87 16.86 10.69
C MET A 683 -34.80 17.47 9.64
N CYS A 684 -34.42 17.38 8.36
CA CYS A 684 -35.22 17.88 7.25
C CYS A 684 -36.61 17.22 7.22
N VAL A 685 -36.68 15.90 7.40
CA VAL A 685 -37.92 15.10 7.42
C VAL A 685 -38.81 15.51 8.59
N VAL A 686 -38.26 15.68 9.79
CA VAL A 686 -39.03 16.08 10.98
C VAL A 686 -39.64 17.48 10.81
N TRP A 687 -38.88 18.44 10.27
CA TRP A 687 -39.43 19.77 9.99
C TRP A 687 -40.47 19.74 8.89
N MET A 688 -40.26 18.94 7.85
CA MET A 688 -41.23 18.79 6.77
C MET A 688 -42.55 18.17 7.28
N GLU A 689 -42.49 17.10 8.06
CA GLU A 689 -43.68 16.49 8.69
C GLU A 689 -44.48 17.49 9.51
N THR A 690 -43.79 18.33 10.28
CA THR A 690 -44.40 19.39 11.10
C THR A 690 -45.06 20.45 10.23
N THR A 691 -44.49 20.72 9.04
CA THR A 691 -44.97 21.74 8.11
C THR A 691 -46.12 21.26 7.23
N ILE A 692 -46.21 19.96 6.93
CA ILE A 692 -47.29 19.36 6.12
C ILE A 692 -48.43 18.76 6.96
N TYR A 693 -48.37 18.93 8.29
CA TYR A 693 -49.38 18.46 9.22
C TYR A 693 -50.64 19.34 9.15
N GLU A 694 -51.81 18.70 9.07
CA GLU A 694 -53.13 19.34 8.90
C GLU A 694 -54.16 18.88 9.98
N GLY A 695 -53.74 18.19 11.05
CA GLY A 695 -54.64 17.64 12.07
C GLY A 695 -55.05 18.63 13.18
N SER A 696 -56.19 18.39 13.84
CA SER A 696 -56.67 19.17 15.00
C SER A 696 -55.88 18.88 16.29
N GLU A 697 -55.80 19.86 17.19
CA GLU A 697 -54.88 20.01 18.34
C GLU A 697 -54.88 18.93 19.44
N THR A 698 -55.63 17.83 19.32
CA THR A 698 -55.70 16.81 20.37
C THR A 698 -54.68 15.67 20.25
N ASP A 699 -53.77 15.71 19.27
CA ASP A 699 -52.67 14.75 19.09
C ASP A 699 -51.28 15.36 19.39
N LEU A 700 -51.25 16.47 20.15
CA LEU A 700 -50.05 17.18 20.62
C LEU A 700 -49.08 16.27 21.42
N ASP A 701 -49.54 15.10 21.89
CA ASP A 701 -48.72 14.09 22.55
C ASP A 701 -47.64 13.45 21.65
N ARG A 702 -47.69 13.66 20.32
CA ARG A 702 -46.64 13.27 19.37
C ARG A 702 -45.58 14.36 19.12
N VAL A 703 -45.85 15.62 19.48
CA VAL A 703 -44.88 16.75 19.45
C VAL A 703 -44.27 16.96 20.85
N LYS A 704 -44.04 15.88 21.60
CA LYS A 704 -43.08 15.87 22.73
C LYS A 704 -41.68 15.97 22.11
N SER A 705 -40.94 17.08 22.16
CA SER A 705 -41.00 18.26 22.99
C SER A 705 -40.37 19.45 22.25
N LEU A 706 -40.70 20.69 22.62
CA LEU A 706 -39.93 21.89 22.27
C LEU A 706 -38.41 21.68 22.44
N GLY A 707 -38.01 20.90 23.47
CA GLY A 707 -36.61 20.52 23.69
C GLY A 707 -35.98 19.69 22.57
N VAL A 708 -36.74 18.85 21.85
CA VAL A 708 -36.22 18.13 20.66
C VAL A 708 -35.94 19.12 19.52
N PHE A 709 -36.83 20.10 19.30
CA PHE A 709 -36.63 21.15 18.31
C PHE A 709 -35.45 22.07 18.67
N GLU A 710 -35.30 22.44 19.94
CA GLU A 710 -34.17 23.23 20.42
C GLU A 710 -32.83 22.52 20.22
N VAL A 711 -32.76 21.22 20.53
CA VAL A 711 -31.55 20.39 20.32
C VAL A 711 -31.26 20.17 18.83
N MET A 712 -32.29 19.97 17.99
CA MET A 712 -32.10 19.91 16.55
C MET A 712 -31.63 21.25 15.98
N GLY A 713 -32.14 22.37 16.50
CA GLY A 713 -31.71 23.71 16.11
C GLY A 713 -30.26 24.03 16.51
N THR A 714 -29.74 23.48 17.62
CA THR A 714 -28.32 23.60 17.97
C THR A 714 -27.45 22.76 17.03
N TRP A 715 -27.81 21.50 16.77
CA TRP A 715 -27.08 20.65 15.81
C TRP A 715 -27.08 21.21 14.40
N TRP A 716 -28.20 21.77 13.95
CA TRP A 716 -28.31 22.43 12.66
C TRP A 716 -27.34 23.60 12.51
N ARG A 717 -27.26 24.47 13.53
CA ARG A 717 -26.31 25.59 13.54
C ARG A 717 -24.86 25.11 13.49
N GLU A 718 -24.52 24.10 14.26
CA GLU A 718 -23.16 23.55 14.28
C GLU A 718 -22.79 22.89 12.94
N LEU A 719 -23.72 22.14 12.33
CA LEU A 719 -23.56 21.59 10.98
C LEU A 719 -23.40 22.69 9.94
N TRP A 720 -24.22 23.73 10.02
CA TRP A 720 -24.12 24.88 9.13
C TRP A 720 -22.75 25.53 9.26
N GLU A 721 -22.35 25.96 10.45
CA GLU A 721 -21.07 26.67 10.67
C GLU A 721 -19.85 25.85 10.21
N LYS A 722 -19.89 24.52 10.37
CA LYS A 722 -18.78 23.63 10.02
C LYS A 722 -18.80 23.14 8.56
N SER A 723 -19.92 23.28 7.85
CA SER A 723 -20.10 22.71 6.50
C SER A 723 -20.62 23.72 5.45
N SER A 724 -20.92 24.97 5.81
CA SER A 724 -21.47 25.99 4.89
C SER A 724 -20.45 26.71 4.01
N GLY A 725 -19.15 26.40 4.13
CA GLY A 725 -18.07 27.04 3.37
C GLY A 725 -17.91 26.54 1.92
N GLY A 726 -18.99 26.13 1.24
CA GLY A 726 -18.91 25.48 -0.07
C GLY A 726 -20.27 25.05 -0.64
N GLU A 727 -20.31 23.93 -1.36
CA GLU A 727 -21.47 23.48 -2.17
C GLU A 727 -22.75 23.23 -1.35
N TRP A 728 -22.63 22.96 -0.05
CA TRP A 728 -23.77 22.70 0.85
C TRP A 728 -24.54 23.95 1.26
N GLU A 729 -24.00 25.15 1.08
CA GLU A 729 -24.65 26.39 1.51
C GLU A 729 -26.06 26.56 0.93
N GLY A 730 -26.25 26.23 -0.35
CA GLY A 730 -27.56 26.29 -1.00
C GLY A 730 -28.58 25.33 -0.39
N MET A 731 -28.16 24.10 -0.07
CA MET A 731 -29.00 23.08 0.54
C MET A 731 -29.42 23.48 1.96
N PHE A 732 -28.49 24.03 2.74
CA PHE A 732 -28.78 24.56 4.08
C PHE A 732 -29.78 25.74 4.04
N ARG A 733 -29.60 26.71 3.13
CA ARG A 733 -30.54 27.84 2.97
C ARG A 733 -31.96 27.42 2.64
N ILE A 734 -32.12 26.39 1.81
CA ILE A 734 -33.44 25.85 1.44
C ILE A 734 -34.16 25.31 2.67
N TRP A 735 -33.48 24.45 3.43
CA TRP A 735 -34.08 23.77 4.57
C TRP A 735 -34.24 24.66 5.81
N GLU A 736 -33.49 25.77 5.88
CA GLU A 736 -33.69 26.82 6.87
C GLU A 736 -35.09 27.44 6.82
N LEU A 737 -35.60 27.66 5.61
CA LEU A 737 -36.95 28.22 5.42
C LEU A 737 -38.02 27.25 5.95
N VAL A 738 -37.83 25.96 5.71
CA VAL A 738 -38.72 24.90 6.21
C VAL A 738 -38.62 24.78 7.74
N ARG A 739 -37.41 24.87 8.30
CA ARG A 739 -37.18 24.90 9.75
C ARG A 739 -37.93 26.05 10.42
N VAL A 740 -37.77 27.27 9.91
CA VAL A 740 -38.42 28.48 10.45
C VAL A 740 -39.95 28.37 10.37
N GLU A 741 -40.48 27.81 9.29
CA GLU A 741 -41.92 27.55 9.15
C GLU A 741 -42.41 26.49 10.16
N ALA A 742 -41.68 25.38 10.30
CA ALA A 742 -41.99 24.33 11.26
C ALA A 742 -41.99 24.88 12.71
N GLU A 743 -40.96 25.67 13.07
CA GLU A 743 -40.86 26.31 14.38
C GLU A 743 -41.98 27.33 14.62
N ARG A 744 -42.37 28.10 13.60
CA ARG A 744 -43.51 29.02 13.70
C ARG A 744 -44.81 28.27 14.00
N ARG A 745 -45.04 27.11 13.36
CA ARG A 745 -46.22 26.28 13.61
C ARG A 745 -46.23 25.67 15.01
N VAL A 746 -45.08 25.19 15.48
CA VAL A 746 -44.94 24.64 16.84
C VAL A 746 -45.14 25.73 17.90
N MET A 747 -44.58 26.93 17.71
CA MET A 747 -44.79 28.06 18.62
C MET A 747 -46.23 28.61 18.56
N GLY A 748 -46.86 28.60 17.38
CA GLY A 748 -48.25 29.03 17.20
C GLY A 748 -49.26 28.10 17.88
N ALA A 749 -49.01 26.80 17.89
CA ALA A 749 -49.82 25.79 18.59
C ALA A 749 -49.66 25.80 20.12
N HIS A 750 -48.65 26.51 20.66
CA HIS A 750 -48.45 26.70 22.10
C HIS A 750 -49.06 28.00 22.64
N HIS A 751 -49.57 28.87 21.77
CA HIS A 751 -50.21 30.15 22.12
C HIS A 751 -51.74 30.14 21.96
N MET A 752 -52.33 29.02 21.53
CA MET A 752 -53.76 28.69 21.73
C MET A 752 -53.89 27.77 22.94
#